data_AF-A0A954IL90-F1
#
_entry.id   AF-A0A954IL90-F1
#
_cell.length_a   1.000
_cell.length_b   1.000
_cell.length_c   1.000
_cell.angle_alpha   90.00
_cell.angle_beta   90.00
_cell.angle_gamma   90.00
#
_symmetry.space_group_name_H-M   'P 1'
#
loop_
_entity.id
_entity.type
_entity.pdbx_description
1 polymer ?
#
loop_
_entity_poly.entity_id
_entity_poly.type
_entity_poly.pdbx_seq_one_letter_code
_entity_poly.pdbx_strand_id
1 'polypeptide(L)'
;NLGNTVVLVEHDREVLEASDRLYDFGPGAGRLGGTIVGQGTPKQLSSKKSKSLTGQYLGDHKAIPIPSSRRMDSVHEARRGDREKGRRGEKNTTENGRRTTGHKNWLELTGARQHNLRDVDLRIPLGTFTCVTGVSGSGKSTLIEDTLAKAVARQLHRTHDQPAPFDELLGLELVNKIIRVDQQPLGNTPASNPATYVGVFDHIRDLFAQLPEARVRGYRPARFSFNRKGGRCEDCEGNGQKCIEMHFLPDVWVECDTCRGKRYNHETLTVKYRGYSIADVLEMPVSKALEVFANVPKIRAPLATLAAIGLDYLTLGQSAPTLSGGESQRIKLAAELAKPNRGRTLYLLDEPTTGLHFDDILKLLTVLNSLVEQGNSVVVIEHNLDVIKTADWIVDIGPEAGGGGGQIVVQGTPEDVVRYTSEGPLSIPARSGRRKPGRKMSAPASSTGSDVRSQAARSWTGEMLTPVLAESTTGTIAAFDVKAAATKRDTDVTIEQLGKSALLPWEEDGPKWHLHDRIAHSGQPCRWDGKALKLVVDLLSRQKTLADVNWNHRSTVEVKAKTGTGWFLHARTGGEWLLSLCFRVRKNTFTGEGLDRQLGLLPLDERDDIPAYGREPRVRVRNLKTPWQEVTVKVWNREEIDNDAFRQFLDTAVAGFLKQSQAEKANPDDLMPWKQLGRKWHLMRKALPKNGRIPWQFDLLETLLATVEQLLTGTTADYGIRSKINWNRSDGTQVAELYTKRYEGVDLVLLCPHDSVTIGAIADFGMDQEIKRHRDGRDAVRIRFTTVAQCENEGLQKFLAETGATIAKS
;
A
#
# COMPACT_ATOMS: atom_id res chain seq x y z
N ASN A 1 -50.73 -14.16 -27.29
CA ASN A 1 -50.23 -12.86 -26.79
C ASN A 1 -50.87 -12.55 -25.46
N LEU A 2 -50.09 -12.59 -24.38
CA LEU A 2 -50.53 -12.23 -23.01
C LEU A 2 -50.72 -10.72 -22.82
N GLY A 3 -50.39 -9.89 -23.82
CA GLY A 3 -50.61 -8.44 -23.80
C GLY A 3 -49.68 -7.66 -22.86
N ASN A 4 -48.57 -8.26 -22.44
CA ASN A 4 -47.62 -7.64 -21.52
C ASN A 4 -46.59 -6.78 -22.24
N THR A 5 -46.17 -5.69 -21.59
CA THR A 5 -45.02 -4.88 -22.00
C THR A 5 -43.79 -5.37 -21.24
N VAL A 6 -42.74 -5.76 -21.95
CA VAL A 6 -41.44 -6.14 -21.36
C VAL A 6 -40.47 -4.99 -21.55
N VAL A 7 -39.94 -4.46 -20.45
CA VAL A 7 -38.88 -3.45 -20.45
C VAL A 7 -37.62 -4.12 -19.94
N LEU A 8 -36.58 -4.15 -20.78
CA LEU A 8 -35.31 -4.79 -20.48
C LEU A 8 -34.18 -3.76 -20.55
N VAL A 9 -33.26 -3.81 -19.60
CA VAL A 9 -31.99 -3.07 -19.65
C VAL A 9 -30.93 -4.05 -20.11
N GLU A 10 -30.37 -3.82 -21.30
CA GLU A 10 -29.38 -4.69 -21.92
C GLU A 10 -28.31 -3.92 -22.71
N HIS A 11 -27.20 -4.60 -22.91
CA HIS A 11 -26.01 -4.27 -23.67
C HIS A 11 -25.65 -5.39 -24.66
N ASP A 12 -26.24 -6.60 -24.58
CA ASP A 12 -26.01 -7.67 -25.56
C ASP A 12 -26.53 -7.29 -26.96
N ARG A 13 -25.69 -7.53 -27.97
CA ARG A 13 -25.98 -7.14 -29.35
C ARG A 13 -27.22 -7.85 -29.91
N GLU A 14 -27.34 -9.16 -29.70
CA GLU A 14 -28.42 -9.97 -30.28
C GLU A 14 -29.78 -9.57 -29.68
N VAL A 15 -29.82 -9.34 -28.37
CA VAL A 15 -31.03 -8.88 -27.68
C VAL A 15 -31.45 -7.49 -28.15
N LEU A 16 -30.49 -6.57 -28.31
CA LEU A 16 -30.77 -5.21 -28.78
C LEU A 16 -31.28 -5.23 -30.23
N GLU A 17 -30.68 -6.02 -31.12
CA GLU A 17 -31.11 -6.16 -32.52
C GLU A 17 -32.49 -6.81 -32.67
N ALA A 18 -32.84 -7.73 -31.77
CA ALA A 18 -34.14 -8.41 -31.75
C ALA A 18 -35.28 -7.57 -31.15
N SER A 19 -34.97 -6.45 -30.49
CA SER A 19 -35.97 -5.63 -29.79
C SER A 19 -36.90 -4.88 -30.76
N ASP A 20 -38.17 -4.74 -30.37
CA ASP A 20 -39.15 -3.94 -31.11
C ASP A 20 -38.80 -2.44 -31.10
N ARG A 21 -38.24 -1.98 -29.98
CA ARG A 21 -37.91 -0.57 -29.74
C ARG A 21 -36.75 -0.43 -28.76
N LEU A 22 -35.80 0.44 -29.10
CA LEU A 22 -34.64 0.81 -28.29
C LEU A 22 -34.77 2.25 -27.79
N TYR A 23 -34.26 2.45 -26.57
CA TYR A 23 -34.07 3.74 -25.93
C TYR A 23 -32.63 3.80 -25.43
N ASP A 24 -31.81 4.63 -26.06
CA ASP A 24 -30.40 4.81 -25.72
C ASP A 24 -30.25 6.01 -24.78
N PHE A 25 -29.68 5.77 -23.60
CA PHE A 25 -29.38 6.80 -22.60
C PHE A 25 -27.92 7.25 -22.74
N GLY A 26 -27.69 8.56 -22.64
CA GLY A 26 -26.34 9.13 -22.76
C GLY A 26 -26.32 10.64 -22.57
N PRO A 27 -25.33 11.35 -23.17
CA PRO A 27 -24.23 10.84 -24.01
C PRO A 27 -23.11 10.13 -23.25
N GLY A 28 -23.07 10.21 -21.92
CA GLY A 28 -22.10 9.51 -21.08
C GLY A 28 -22.73 8.96 -19.79
N ALA A 29 -21.89 8.54 -18.85
CA ALA A 29 -22.33 8.00 -17.56
C ALA A 29 -22.41 9.07 -16.46
N GLY A 30 -23.13 8.76 -15.37
CA GLY A 30 -23.29 9.64 -14.21
C GLY A 30 -23.90 11.00 -14.59
N ARG A 31 -23.23 12.09 -14.20
CA ARG A 31 -23.71 13.47 -14.46
C ARG A 31 -23.72 13.87 -15.93
N LEU A 32 -23.02 13.11 -16.78
CA LEU A 32 -22.99 13.31 -18.23
C LEU A 32 -24.07 12.48 -18.96
N GLY A 33 -24.88 11.73 -18.20
CA GLY A 33 -25.95 10.88 -18.70
C GLY A 33 -27.35 11.39 -18.35
N GLY A 34 -28.30 10.46 -18.24
CA GLY A 34 -29.67 10.75 -17.81
C GLY A 34 -30.56 11.38 -18.89
N THR A 35 -30.11 11.42 -20.15
CA THR A 35 -30.90 11.91 -21.28
C THR A 35 -31.05 10.81 -22.33
N ILE A 36 -32.20 10.76 -23.01
CA ILE A 36 -32.43 9.84 -24.12
C ILE A 36 -31.80 10.45 -25.37
N VAL A 37 -30.69 9.87 -25.83
CA VAL A 37 -29.92 10.34 -26.99
C VAL A 37 -30.35 9.67 -28.30
N GLY A 38 -31.04 8.53 -28.20
CA GLY A 38 -31.62 7.82 -29.33
C GLY A 38 -32.89 7.07 -28.94
N GLN A 39 -33.90 7.10 -29.79
CA GLN A 39 -35.12 6.32 -29.61
C GLN A 39 -35.69 5.87 -30.95
N GLY A 40 -36.18 4.63 -31.03
CA GLY A 40 -36.69 4.06 -32.28
C GLY A 40 -36.41 2.57 -32.40
N THR A 41 -36.56 2.03 -33.60
CA THR A 41 -36.21 0.63 -33.91
C THR A 41 -34.68 0.45 -33.99
N PRO A 42 -34.13 -0.76 -33.78
CA PRO A 42 -32.70 -1.01 -33.92
C PRO A 42 -32.10 -0.52 -35.25
N LYS A 43 -32.81 -0.74 -36.36
CA LYS A 43 -32.42 -0.27 -37.71
C LYS A 43 -32.37 1.26 -37.84
N GLN A 44 -33.20 2.00 -37.11
CA GLN A 44 -33.16 3.46 -37.11
C GLN A 44 -31.94 3.98 -36.33
N LEU A 45 -31.65 3.36 -35.18
CA LEU A 45 -30.53 3.75 -34.33
C LEU A 45 -29.17 3.39 -34.95
N SER A 46 -29.06 2.31 -35.74
CA SER A 46 -27.81 1.89 -36.40
C SER A 46 -27.37 2.77 -37.57
N SER A 47 -28.18 3.75 -37.97
CA SER A 47 -27.87 4.67 -39.07
C SER A 47 -26.71 5.62 -38.72
N LYS A 48 -25.85 5.94 -39.71
CA LYS A 48 -24.72 6.90 -39.56
C LYS A 48 -25.14 8.30 -39.07
N LYS A 49 -26.42 8.66 -39.20
CA LYS A 49 -26.95 9.96 -38.76
C LYS A 49 -27.34 9.97 -37.28
N SER A 50 -27.38 8.80 -36.63
CA SER A 50 -27.72 8.65 -35.23
C SER A 50 -26.61 9.20 -34.33
N LYS A 51 -26.98 9.98 -33.32
CA LYS A 51 -26.06 10.45 -32.27
C LYS A 51 -25.87 9.41 -31.15
N SER A 52 -26.62 8.31 -31.20
CA SER A 52 -26.55 7.20 -30.25
C SER A 52 -25.18 6.52 -30.30
N LEU A 53 -24.55 6.35 -29.14
CA LEU A 53 -23.29 5.60 -29.04
C LEU A 53 -23.56 4.12 -29.29
N THR A 54 -24.61 3.57 -28.69
CA THR A 54 -25.07 2.19 -28.90
C THR A 54 -25.34 1.93 -30.38
N GLY A 55 -26.04 2.84 -31.05
CA GLY A 55 -26.30 2.77 -32.49
C GLY A 55 -25.03 2.76 -33.36
N GLN A 56 -23.94 3.41 -32.92
CA GLN A 56 -22.66 3.35 -33.65
C GLN A 56 -22.03 1.96 -33.60
N TYR A 57 -22.19 1.22 -32.48
CA TYR A 57 -21.72 -0.16 -32.37
C TYR A 57 -22.65 -1.13 -33.13
N LEU A 58 -23.97 -0.97 -33.03
CA LEU A 58 -24.94 -1.78 -33.80
C LEU A 58 -24.83 -1.58 -35.32
N GLY A 59 -24.40 -0.40 -35.76
CA GLY A 59 -24.17 -0.08 -37.17
C GLY A 59 -22.75 -0.36 -37.66
N ASP A 60 -21.90 -0.98 -36.83
CA ASP A 60 -20.49 -1.28 -37.11
C ASP A 60 -19.63 -0.05 -37.49
N HIS A 61 -20.06 1.15 -37.10
CA HIS A 61 -19.27 2.39 -37.24
C HIS A 61 -18.19 2.49 -36.16
N LYS A 62 -18.42 1.83 -35.02
CA LYS A 62 -17.46 1.55 -33.96
C LYS A 62 -17.45 0.05 -33.69
N ALA A 63 -16.27 -0.50 -33.42
CA ALA A 63 -16.12 -1.90 -33.07
C ALA A 63 -14.88 -2.09 -32.20
N ILE A 64 -14.88 -3.17 -31.40
CA ILE A 64 -13.69 -3.61 -30.67
C ILE A 64 -12.80 -4.37 -31.67
N PRO A 65 -11.55 -3.92 -31.92
CA PRO A 65 -10.69 -4.53 -32.93
C PRO A 65 -10.11 -5.85 -32.43
N ILE A 66 -9.80 -6.75 -33.37
CA ILE A 66 -8.98 -7.94 -33.09
C ILE A 66 -7.51 -7.52 -32.98
N PRO A 67 -6.77 -7.98 -31.95
CA PRO A 67 -5.34 -7.72 -31.85
C PRO A 67 -4.58 -8.16 -33.10
N SER A 68 -3.73 -7.29 -33.64
CA SER A 68 -2.90 -7.58 -34.82
C SER A 68 -1.88 -8.70 -34.61
N SER A 69 -1.46 -8.91 -33.37
CA SER A 69 -0.62 -10.05 -32.95
C SER A 69 -1.07 -10.56 -31.58
N ARG A 70 -0.85 -11.85 -31.32
CA ARG A 70 -1.13 -12.48 -30.02
C ARG A 70 0.17 -12.75 -29.30
N ARG A 71 0.19 -12.62 -27.97
CA ARG A 71 1.40 -12.78 -27.14
C ARG A 71 1.93 -14.21 -27.09
N MET A 72 1.31 -15.14 -27.79
CA MET A 72 1.73 -16.54 -27.88
C MET A 72 3.00 -16.74 -28.73
N ASP A 73 3.32 -15.85 -29.67
CA ASP A 73 4.50 -15.98 -30.54
C ASP A 73 5.83 -15.88 -29.75
N SER A 74 5.89 -15.03 -28.72
CA SER A 74 7.06 -14.90 -27.83
C SER A 74 7.30 -16.15 -26.98
N VAL A 75 6.24 -16.88 -26.60
CA VAL A 75 6.31 -18.18 -25.91
C VAL A 75 6.88 -19.27 -26.83
N HIS A 76 6.71 -19.14 -28.15
CA HIS A 76 7.24 -20.06 -29.15
C HIS A 76 8.70 -19.77 -29.54
N GLU A 77 9.14 -18.50 -29.58
CA GLU A 77 10.54 -18.13 -29.83
C GLU A 77 11.49 -18.62 -28.72
N ALA A 78 11.06 -18.53 -27.46
CA ALA A 78 11.79 -19.10 -26.32
C ALA A 78 12.04 -20.62 -26.46
N ARG A 79 11.18 -21.34 -27.18
CA ARG A 79 11.36 -22.78 -27.50
C ARG A 79 12.28 -23.04 -28.70
N ARG A 80 12.38 -22.13 -29.68
CA ARG A 80 13.24 -22.31 -30.87
C ARG A 80 14.72 -22.10 -30.54
N GLY A 81 15.05 -21.11 -29.69
CA GLY A 81 16.43 -20.87 -29.24
C GLY A 81 17.06 -22.05 -28.48
N ASP A 82 16.26 -22.83 -27.72
CA ASP A 82 16.72 -24.04 -27.03
C ASP A 82 16.91 -25.25 -27.98
N ARG A 83 16.20 -25.30 -29.12
CA ARG A 83 16.38 -26.37 -30.14
C ARG A 83 17.62 -26.16 -31.01
N GLU A 84 17.97 -24.91 -31.30
CA GLU A 84 19.11 -24.60 -32.18
C GLU A 84 20.45 -24.77 -31.45
N LYS A 85 20.50 -24.48 -30.14
CA LYS A 85 21.66 -24.79 -29.29
C LYS A 85 21.87 -26.29 -29.02
N GLY A 86 20.84 -27.12 -29.21
CA GLY A 86 20.93 -28.58 -29.07
C GLY A 86 21.64 -29.31 -30.22
N ARG A 87 22.00 -28.60 -31.31
CA ARG A 87 22.58 -29.23 -32.53
C ARG A 87 24.07 -28.98 -32.74
N ARG A 88 24.73 -28.16 -31.92
CA ARG A 88 26.20 -28.03 -31.90
C ARG A 88 26.73 -28.56 -30.58
N GLY A 89 27.16 -29.82 -30.61
CA GLY A 89 27.77 -30.46 -29.46
C GLY A 89 29.16 -29.90 -29.20
N GLU A 90 29.37 -29.39 -27.99
CA GLU A 90 30.68 -29.34 -27.38
C GLU A 90 30.55 -29.80 -25.92
N LYS A 91 31.27 -30.88 -25.63
CA LYS A 91 31.31 -31.54 -24.33
C LYS A 91 32.07 -30.64 -23.35
N ASN A 92 31.44 -30.31 -22.22
CA ASN A 92 32.17 -30.17 -20.96
C ASN A 92 31.33 -30.73 -19.81
N THR A 93 31.84 -31.80 -19.23
CA THR A 93 31.34 -32.50 -18.05
C THR A 93 31.86 -31.80 -16.80
N THR A 94 30.96 -31.39 -15.90
CA THR A 94 30.86 -31.75 -14.46
C THR A 94 30.06 -30.67 -13.74
N GLU A 95 28.84 -31.00 -13.30
CA GLU A 95 28.24 -30.67 -11.99
C GLU A 95 26.73 -30.95 -12.00
N ASN A 96 26.21 -31.35 -10.84
CA ASN A 96 24.87 -31.86 -10.59
C ASN A 96 23.73 -30.92 -11.03
N GLY A 97 23.34 -30.99 -12.30
CA GLY A 97 22.13 -30.37 -12.83
C GLY A 97 20.97 -31.36 -12.87
N ARG A 98 19.99 -31.21 -11.96
CA ARG A 98 18.66 -31.81 -12.14
C ARG A 98 18.13 -31.41 -13.52
N ARG A 99 17.93 -32.39 -14.39
CA ARG A 99 17.27 -32.25 -15.70
C ARG A 99 15.90 -31.59 -15.54
N THR A 100 15.78 -30.29 -15.81
CA THR A 100 14.50 -29.57 -15.90
C THR A 100 14.05 -29.47 -17.36
N THR A 101 13.24 -30.43 -17.79
CA THR A 101 12.63 -30.45 -19.13
C THR A 101 11.46 -29.47 -19.21
N GLY A 102 11.49 -28.48 -20.10
CA GLY A 102 10.30 -27.98 -20.85
C GLY A 102 9.25 -27.04 -20.21
N HIS A 103 9.35 -26.63 -18.94
CA HIS A 103 8.27 -25.94 -18.19
C HIS A 103 8.27 -24.39 -18.16
N LYS A 104 9.00 -23.69 -19.05
CA LYS A 104 9.40 -22.31 -18.72
C LYS A 104 8.30 -21.24 -18.53
N ASN A 105 7.02 -21.41 -18.90
CA ASN A 105 5.96 -20.36 -18.78
C ASN A 105 4.48 -20.87 -18.65
N TRP A 106 4.21 -22.03 -18.06
CA TRP A 106 2.84 -22.58 -17.97
C TRP A 106 2.44 -22.88 -16.54
N LEU A 107 1.19 -22.57 -16.18
CA LEU A 107 0.52 -23.07 -14.98
C LEU A 107 -0.36 -24.25 -15.38
N GLU A 108 -0.16 -25.41 -14.75
CA GLU A 108 -0.84 -26.64 -15.12
C GLU A 108 -1.54 -27.25 -13.89
N LEU A 109 -2.84 -27.51 -14.02
CA LEU A 109 -3.66 -28.17 -13.01
C LEU A 109 -4.13 -29.50 -13.60
N THR A 110 -3.83 -30.60 -12.93
CA THR A 110 -4.12 -31.95 -13.45
C THR A 110 -5.18 -32.68 -12.63
N GLY A 111 -5.97 -33.53 -13.29
CA GLY A 111 -6.93 -34.42 -12.64
C GLY A 111 -8.06 -33.72 -11.87
N ALA A 112 -8.51 -32.54 -12.31
CA ALA A 112 -9.61 -31.83 -11.67
C ALA A 112 -10.93 -32.59 -11.87
N ARG A 113 -11.63 -32.90 -10.77
CA ARG A 113 -12.74 -33.87 -10.75
C ARG A 113 -13.92 -33.51 -9.85
N GLN A 114 -14.05 -32.23 -9.51
CA GLN A 114 -15.18 -31.73 -8.73
C GLN A 114 -16.44 -31.62 -9.60
N HIS A 115 -17.61 -31.92 -9.01
CA HIS A 115 -18.92 -31.88 -9.67
C HIS A 115 -18.95 -32.69 -10.98
N ASN A 116 -19.13 -32.04 -12.13
CA ASN A 116 -19.21 -32.71 -13.43
C ASN A 116 -17.87 -32.80 -14.17
N LEU A 117 -16.76 -32.28 -13.60
CA LEU A 117 -15.43 -32.35 -14.21
C LEU A 117 -14.93 -33.79 -14.33
N ARG A 118 -14.44 -34.18 -15.51
CA ARG A 118 -14.04 -35.55 -15.86
C ARG A 118 -12.52 -35.70 -15.91
N ASP A 119 -11.86 -35.66 -14.75
CA ASP A 119 -10.38 -35.74 -14.62
C ASP A 119 -9.66 -34.75 -15.56
N VAL A 120 -10.04 -33.47 -15.49
CA VAL A 120 -9.63 -32.43 -16.44
C VAL A 120 -8.20 -31.97 -16.16
N ASP A 121 -7.39 -31.94 -17.22
CA ASP A 121 -6.03 -31.37 -17.22
C ASP A 121 -6.03 -29.98 -17.89
N LEU A 122 -5.97 -28.93 -17.08
CA LEU A 122 -5.96 -27.53 -17.50
C LEU A 122 -4.53 -26.99 -17.64
N ARG A 123 -4.26 -26.24 -18.72
CA ARG A 123 -2.99 -25.55 -18.95
C ARG A 123 -3.23 -24.08 -19.31
N ILE A 124 -2.59 -23.18 -18.56
CA ILE A 124 -2.70 -21.72 -18.76
C ILE A 124 -1.31 -21.15 -19.06
N PRO A 125 -1.12 -20.44 -20.19
CA PRO A 125 0.13 -19.75 -20.46
C PRO A 125 0.25 -18.49 -19.59
N LEU A 126 1.36 -18.36 -18.87
CA LEU A 126 1.63 -17.19 -18.04
C LEU A 126 2.14 -16.02 -18.89
N GLY A 127 1.82 -14.79 -18.45
CA GLY A 127 2.15 -13.55 -19.17
C GLY A 127 1.23 -13.27 -20.35
N THR A 128 0.02 -13.82 -20.35
CA THR A 128 -0.96 -13.69 -21.45
C THR A 128 -2.36 -13.33 -20.94
N PHE A 129 -3.23 -12.90 -21.86
CA PHE A 129 -4.66 -12.76 -21.62
C PHE A 129 -5.39 -14.07 -22.03
N THR A 130 -5.80 -14.87 -21.05
CA THR A 130 -6.48 -16.15 -21.27
C THR A 130 -7.98 -16.04 -21.00
N CYS A 131 -8.82 -16.50 -21.92
CA CYS A 131 -10.27 -16.64 -21.73
C CYS A 131 -10.66 -18.11 -21.48
N VAL A 132 -11.57 -18.33 -20.55
CA VAL A 132 -12.19 -19.63 -20.27
C VAL A 132 -13.65 -19.54 -20.70
N THR A 133 -14.01 -20.35 -21.70
CA THR A 133 -15.31 -20.29 -22.39
C THR A 133 -16.05 -21.62 -22.26
N GLY A 134 -17.29 -21.65 -22.77
CA GLY A 134 -18.14 -22.84 -22.77
C GLY A 134 -19.53 -22.58 -22.21
N VAL A 135 -20.51 -23.44 -22.51
CA VAL A 135 -21.92 -23.23 -22.13
C VAL A 135 -22.13 -23.13 -20.60
N SER A 136 -23.21 -22.48 -20.17
CA SER A 136 -23.54 -22.41 -18.74
C SER A 136 -23.73 -23.81 -18.15
N GLY A 137 -23.14 -24.07 -16.97
CA GLY A 137 -23.12 -25.41 -16.36
C GLY A 137 -22.10 -26.39 -16.96
N SER A 138 -21.21 -25.97 -17.86
CA SER A 138 -20.15 -26.86 -18.40
C SER A 138 -19.02 -27.19 -17.40
N GLY A 139 -18.89 -26.41 -16.32
CA GLY A 139 -17.87 -26.58 -15.27
C GLY A 139 -16.82 -25.47 -15.16
N LYS A 140 -16.98 -24.33 -15.86
CA LYS A 140 -16.03 -23.20 -15.86
C LYS A 140 -15.67 -22.69 -14.47
N SER A 141 -16.65 -22.23 -13.69
CA SER A 141 -16.43 -21.68 -12.34
C SER A 141 -15.89 -22.75 -11.39
N THR A 142 -16.34 -24.00 -11.50
CA THR A 142 -15.78 -25.12 -10.71
C THR A 142 -14.29 -25.34 -10.99
N LEU A 143 -13.88 -25.29 -12.27
CA LEU A 143 -12.48 -25.48 -12.64
C LEU A 143 -11.60 -24.30 -12.23
N ILE A 144 -12.04 -23.08 -12.49
CA ILE A 144 -11.23 -21.87 -12.29
C ILE A 144 -11.33 -21.34 -10.87
N GLU A 145 -12.52 -21.17 -10.31
CA GLU A 145 -12.70 -20.59 -8.99
C GLU A 145 -12.55 -21.62 -7.87
N ASP A 146 -13.28 -22.73 -7.94
CA ASP A 146 -13.30 -23.71 -6.84
C ASP A 146 -12.05 -24.59 -6.80
N THR A 147 -11.41 -24.81 -7.95
CA THR A 147 -10.22 -25.67 -8.05
C THR A 147 -8.96 -24.83 -8.18
N LEU A 148 -8.72 -24.17 -9.33
CA LEU A 148 -7.47 -23.47 -9.59
C LEU A 148 -7.21 -22.32 -8.60
N ALA A 149 -8.19 -21.41 -8.42
CA ALA A 149 -8.00 -20.23 -7.59
C ALA A 149 -7.73 -20.59 -6.13
N LYS A 150 -8.55 -21.49 -5.56
CA LYS A 150 -8.36 -21.98 -4.18
C LYS A 150 -7.05 -22.74 -4.03
N ALA A 151 -6.64 -23.55 -5.02
CA ALA A 151 -5.39 -24.29 -4.98
C ALA A 151 -4.17 -23.35 -4.96
N VAL A 152 -4.16 -22.36 -5.85
CA VAL A 152 -3.09 -21.34 -5.91
C VAL A 152 -3.09 -20.47 -4.64
N ALA A 153 -4.25 -20.00 -4.19
CA ALA A 153 -4.39 -19.16 -3.00
C ALA A 153 -3.95 -19.90 -1.73
N ARG A 154 -4.30 -21.18 -1.58
CA ARG A 154 -3.89 -21.99 -0.44
C ARG A 154 -2.37 -22.16 -0.38
N GLN A 155 -1.71 -22.36 -1.52
CA GLN A 155 -0.26 -22.56 -1.56
C GLN A 155 0.53 -21.23 -1.41
N LEU A 156 0.04 -20.12 -1.96
CA LEU A 156 0.72 -18.82 -1.90
C LEU A 156 0.39 -18.00 -0.65
N HIS A 157 -0.90 -17.93 -0.29
CA HIS A 157 -1.42 -17.06 0.77
C HIS A 157 -1.75 -17.82 2.07
N ARG A 158 -1.60 -19.15 2.09
CA ARG A 158 -1.94 -20.02 3.24
C ARG A 158 -3.38 -19.84 3.71
N THR A 159 -4.32 -19.61 2.77
CA THR A 159 -5.76 -19.51 3.09
C THR A 159 -6.30 -20.85 3.60
N HIS A 160 -7.38 -20.78 4.40
CA HIS A 160 -8.07 -21.95 4.93
C HIS A 160 -9.05 -22.59 3.93
N ASP A 161 -9.30 -21.95 2.79
CA ASP A 161 -10.20 -22.46 1.77
C ASP A 161 -9.69 -23.78 1.19
N GLN A 162 -10.53 -24.81 1.27
CA GLN A 162 -10.19 -26.12 0.71
C GLN A 162 -10.45 -26.10 -0.81
N PRO A 163 -9.42 -26.32 -1.65
CA PRO A 163 -9.63 -26.49 -3.08
C PRO A 163 -10.40 -27.77 -3.36
N ALA A 164 -11.20 -27.72 -4.42
CA ALA A 164 -11.81 -28.90 -5.02
C ALA A 164 -10.77 -29.99 -5.36
N PRO A 165 -11.15 -31.28 -5.46
CA PRO A 165 -10.21 -32.37 -5.74
C PRO A 165 -9.51 -32.22 -7.10
N PHE A 166 -8.18 -32.27 -7.06
CA PHE A 166 -7.27 -32.34 -8.21
C PHE A 166 -6.07 -33.24 -7.84
N ASP A 167 -5.20 -33.56 -8.81
CA ASP A 167 -4.02 -34.41 -8.61
C ASP A 167 -2.77 -33.58 -8.29
N GLU A 168 -2.31 -32.75 -9.23
CA GLU A 168 -1.12 -31.93 -9.09
C GLU A 168 -1.32 -30.51 -9.67
N LEU A 169 -0.65 -29.52 -9.07
CA LEU A 169 -0.53 -28.15 -9.56
C LEU A 169 0.96 -27.87 -9.85
N LEU A 170 1.29 -27.60 -11.12
CA LEU A 170 2.65 -27.38 -11.61
C LEU A 170 2.82 -25.95 -12.14
N GLY A 171 4.03 -25.39 -12.08
CA GLY A 171 4.32 -24.04 -12.55
C GLY A 171 3.95 -22.92 -11.58
N LEU A 172 3.55 -23.28 -10.35
CA LEU A 172 3.21 -22.30 -9.31
C LEU A 172 4.39 -21.40 -8.94
N GLU A 173 5.62 -21.91 -9.05
CA GLU A 173 6.84 -21.16 -8.78
C GLU A 173 6.95 -19.90 -9.64
N LEU A 174 6.25 -19.81 -10.77
CA LEU A 174 6.24 -18.66 -11.67
C LEU A 174 5.27 -17.55 -11.22
N VAL A 175 4.31 -17.86 -10.34
CA VAL A 175 3.30 -16.93 -9.81
C VAL A 175 3.61 -16.60 -8.35
N ASN A 176 3.63 -15.31 -7.99
CA ASN A 176 3.91 -14.88 -6.61
C ASN A 176 2.66 -14.43 -5.84
N LYS A 177 1.58 -14.09 -6.55
CA LYS A 177 0.35 -13.56 -5.99
C LYS A 177 -0.81 -13.95 -6.90
N ILE A 178 -1.91 -14.36 -6.31
CA ILE A 178 -3.20 -14.49 -6.99
C ILE A 178 -4.16 -13.43 -6.48
N ILE A 179 -4.96 -12.88 -7.39
CA ILE A 179 -5.98 -11.86 -7.12
C ILE A 179 -7.26 -12.27 -7.84
N ARG A 180 -8.34 -12.44 -7.07
CA ARG A 180 -9.68 -12.60 -7.63
C ARG A 180 -10.39 -11.26 -7.63
N VAL A 181 -11.00 -10.91 -8.75
CA VAL A 181 -11.78 -9.68 -8.90
C VAL A 181 -13.20 -10.04 -9.29
N ASP A 182 -14.07 -10.11 -8.29
CA ASP A 182 -15.50 -10.38 -8.42
C ASP A 182 -16.34 -9.09 -8.46
N GLN A 183 -17.62 -9.23 -8.77
CA GLN A 183 -18.60 -8.14 -8.79
C GLN A 183 -19.22 -7.85 -7.42
N GLN A 184 -18.75 -8.49 -6.33
CA GLN A 184 -19.30 -8.21 -5.00
C GLN A 184 -19.10 -6.73 -4.63
N PRO A 185 -20.04 -6.11 -3.90
CA PRO A 185 -19.90 -4.72 -3.46
C PRO A 185 -18.55 -4.50 -2.75
N LEU A 186 -17.94 -3.32 -2.94
CA LEU A 186 -16.68 -2.97 -2.26
C LEU A 186 -16.79 -2.98 -0.73
N GLY A 187 -17.98 -2.71 -0.24
CA GLY A 187 -18.32 -2.69 1.18
C GLY A 187 -19.77 -2.26 1.38
N ASN A 188 -20.32 -2.63 2.53
CA ASN A 188 -21.74 -2.39 2.83
C ASN A 188 -21.99 -1.08 3.57
N THR A 189 -20.98 -0.22 3.73
CA THR A 189 -21.07 1.03 4.49
C THR A 189 -20.72 2.24 3.63
N PRO A 190 -21.32 3.42 3.89
CA PRO A 190 -20.96 4.69 3.23
C PRO A 190 -19.50 5.14 3.48
N ALA A 191 -18.84 4.56 4.48
CA ALA A 191 -17.43 4.80 4.77
C ALA A 191 -16.49 4.22 3.68
N SER A 192 -16.93 3.17 2.99
CA SER A 192 -16.24 2.63 1.81
C SER A 192 -16.61 3.45 0.58
N ASN A 193 -15.62 3.93 -0.16
CA ASN A 193 -15.80 4.71 -1.38
C ASN A 193 -14.59 4.54 -2.32
N PRO A 194 -14.66 5.00 -3.58
CA PRO A 194 -13.56 4.86 -4.54
C PRO A 194 -12.22 5.41 -4.02
N ALA A 195 -12.24 6.57 -3.35
CA ALA A 195 -11.02 7.22 -2.87
C ALA A 195 -10.31 6.44 -1.75
N THR A 196 -11.08 5.85 -0.84
CA THR A 196 -10.55 5.00 0.25
C THR A 196 -10.08 3.65 -0.27
N TYR A 197 -10.81 3.04 -1.19
CA TYR A 197 -10.48 1.71 -1.72
C TYR A 197 -9.19 1.71 -2.56
N VAL A 198 -9.02 2.71 -3.42
CA VAL A 198 -7.79 2.90 -4.20
C VAL A 198 -6.62 3.39 -3.33
N GLY A 199 -6.89 3.92 -2.13
CA GLY A 199 -5.88 4.44 -1.21
C GLY A 199 -5.44 5.88 -1.49
N VAL A 200 -6.00 6.53 -2.51
CA VAL A 200 -5.67 7.93 -2.84
C VAL A 200 -6.10 8.91 -1.74
N PHE A 201 -7.12 8.56 -0.97
CA PHE A 201 -7.63 9.41 0.11
C PHE A 201 -6.57 9.67 1.20
N ASP A 202 -5.67 8.71 1.46
CA ASP A 202 -4.60 8.87 2.44
C ASP A 202 -3.62 9.99 2.04
N HIS A 203 -3.23 10.01 0.76
CA HIS A 203 -2.39 11.06 0.21
C HIS A 203 -3.08 12.43 0.20
N ILE A 204 -4.38 12.48 -0.04
CA ILE A 204 -5.18 13.70 0.06
C ILE A 204 -5.17 14.21 1.51
N ARG A 205 -5.40 13.34 2.50
CA ARG A 205 -5.37 13.73 3.93
C ARG A 205 -4.01 14.24 4.37
N ASP A 206 -2.93 13.61 3.89
CA ASP A 206 -1.56 14.05 4.14
C ASP A 206 -1.32 15.45 3.57
N LEU A 207 -1.79 15.72 2.34
CA LEU A 207 -1.71 17.03 1.72
C LEU A 207 -2.46 18.10 2.53
N PHE A 208 -3.71 17.83 2.93
CA PHE A 208 -4.49 18.78 3.72
C PHE A 208 -3.84 19.11 5.08
N ALA A 209 -3.14 18.14 5.69
CA ALA A 209 -2.41 18.35 6.94
C ALA A 209 -1.15 19.24 6.79
N GLN A 210 -0.61 19.38 5.57
CA GLN A 210 0.55 20.24 5.30
C GLN A 210 0.17 21.68 4.95
N LEU A 211 -1.12 21.97 4.72
CA LEU A 211 -1.58 23.32 4.40
C LEU A 211 -1.30 24.30 5.56
N PRO A 212 -0.98 25.58 5.28
CA PRO A 212 -0.66 26.56 6.31
C PRO A 212 -1.74 26.65 7.41
N GLU A 213 -3.01 26.75 7.02
CA GLU A 213 -4.15 26.80 7.95
C GLU A 213 -4.23 25.57 8.87
N ALA A 214 -3.96 24.38 8.32
CA ALA A 214 -3.92 23.14 9.08
C ALA A 214 -2.73 23.11 10.04
N ARG A 215 -1.55 23.54 9.60
CA ARG A 215 -0.33 23.60 10.42
C ARG A 215 -0.50 24.57 11.59
N VAL A 216 -1.09 25.74 11.36
CA VAL A 216 -1.40 26.74 12.39
C VAL A 216 -2.33 26.16 13.45
N ARG A 217 -3.39 25.47 13.04
CA ARG A 217 -4.34 24.81 13.95
C ARG A 217 -3.85 23.47 14.51
N GLY A 218 -2.69 22.99 14.07
CA GLY A 218 -2.09 21.73 14.52
C GLY A 218 -2.82 20.48 14.02
N TYR A 219 -3.60 20.60 12.95
CA TYR A 219 -4.31 19.48 12.36
C TYR A 219 -3.33 18.46 11.77
N ARG A 220 -3.63 17.19 12.01
CA ARG A 220 -2.89 16.04 11.50
C ARG A 220 -3.76 15.32 10.46
N PRO A 221 -3.21 14.37 9.66
CA PRO A 221 -3.99 13.62 8.69
C PRO A 221 -5.21 12.90 9.30
N ALA A 222 -5.17 12.61 10.60
CA ALA A 222 -6.29 12.02 11.35
C ALA A 222 -7.51 12.95 11.49
N ARG A 223 -7.30 14.28 11.57
CA ARG A 223 -8.39 15.28 11.60
C ARG A 223 -9.21 15.22 10.30
N PHE A 224 -8.53 14.99 9.19
CA PHE A 224 -9.09 14.90 7.85
C PHE A 224 -9.62 13.49 7.51
N SER A 225 -9.77 12.60 8.51
CA SER A 225 -10.35 11.28 8.32
C SER A 225 -11.77 11.26 8.85
N PHE A 226 -12.76 11.03 7.98
CA PHE A 226 -14.15 10.85 8.41
C PHE A 226 -14.35 9.59 9.27
N ASN A 227 -13.42 8.62 9.23
CA ASN A 227 -13.47 7.39 10.04
C ASN A 227 -12.94 7.56 11.47
N ARG A 228 -12.37 8.72 11.83
CA ARG A 228 -11.81 8.96 13.17
C ARG A 228 -12.46 10.16 13.84
N LYS A 229 -12.65 10.03 15.16
CA LYS A 229 -13.11 11.14 16.02
C LYS A 229 -12.16 12.33 15.91
N GLY A 230 -12.73 13.53 15.97
CA GLY A 230 -11.99 14.80 15.97
C GLY A 230 -12.46 15.76 14.88
N GLY A 231 -12.32 15.40 13.61
CA GLY A 231 -12.76 16.27 12.49
C GLY A 231 -14.04 15.82 11.79
N ARG A 232 -14.44 14.57 11.96
CA ARG A 232 -15.70 14.04 11.42
C ARG A 232 -16.92 14.71 12.06
N CYS A 233 -18.06 14.62 11.39
CA CYS A 233 -19.36 14.90 11.99
C CYS A 233 -19.68 13.77 12.98
N GLU A 234 -19.86 14.10 14.27
CA GLU A 234 -20.15 13.08 15.29
C GLU A 234 -21.59 12.55 15.18
N ASP A 235 -22.55 13.35 14.72
CA ASP A 235 -23.96 12.96 14.62
C ASP A 235 -24.24 11.82 13.62
N CYS A 236 -23.41 11.69 12.58
CA CYS A 236 -23.46 10.57 11.63
C CYS A 236 -22.21 9.70 11.69
N GLU A 237 -21.36 9.93 12.69
CA GLU A 237 -20.06 9.27 12.85
C GLU A 237 -19.16 9.32 11.59
N GLY A 238 -19.30 10.36 10.78
CA GLY A 238 -18.55 10.55 9.54
C GLY A 238 -19.08 9.81 8.32
N ASN A 239 -20.20 9.10 8.42
CA ASN A 239 -20.81 8.43 7.26
C ASN A 239 -21.46 9.43 6.29
N GLY A 240 -21.82 10.63 6.76
CA GLY A 240 -22.59 11.62 5.99
C GLY A 240 -24.07 11.25 5.83
N GLN A 241 -24.42 10.02 6.17
CA GLN A 241 -25.76 9.46 6.15
C GLN A 241 -26.03 8.75 7.49
N LYS A 242 -27.30 8.63 7.87
CA LYS A 242 -27.79 7.85 9.00
C LYS A 242 -28.52 6.62 8.47
N CYS A 243 -28.22 5.46 9.02
CA CYS A 243 -28.92 4.22 8.70
C CYS A 243 -30.24 4.20 9.48
N ILE A 244 -31.35 4.03 8.76
CA ILE A 244 -32.67 3.80 9.35
C ILE A 244 -32.98 2.32 9.17
N GLU A 245 -33.07 1.62 10.29
CA GLU A 245 -33.44 0.21 10.32
C GLU A 245 -34.91 0.05 9.97
N MET A 246 -35.21 -0.86 9.03
CA MET A 246 -36.56 -1.11 8.54
C MET A 246 -36.93 -2.56 8.81
N HIS A 247 -38.09 -2.81 9.44
CA HIS A 247 -38.46 -4.17 9.90
C HIS A 247 -38.70 -5.19 8.78
N PHE A 248 -39.11 -4.75 7.59
CA PHE A 248 -39.50 -5.63 6.47
C PHE A 248 -38.87 -5.25 5.12
N LEU A 249 -38.10 -4.16 5.09
CA LEU A 249 -37.41 -3.67 3.90
C LEU A 249 -35.92 -3.57 4.21
N PRO A 250 -35.03 -3.58 3.20
CA PRO A 250 -33.62 -3.27 3.43
C PRO A 250 -33.45 -1.91 4.12
N ASP A 251 -32.47 -1.82 5.01
CA ASP A 251 -32.14 -0.58 5.71
C ASP A 251 -31.88 0.56 4.72
N VAL A 252 -32.38 1.75 5.08
CA VAL A 252 -32.29 2.93 4.21
C VAL A 252 -31.31 3.92 4.80
N TRP A 253 -30.39 4.40 3.97
CA TRP A 253 -29.44 5.45 4.32
C TRP A 253 -30.02 6.82 3.96
N VAL A 254 -30.30 7.64 4.97
CA VAL A 254 -30.81 9.01 4.79
C VAL A 254 -29.68 9.99 5.04
N GLU A 255 -29.66 11.10 4.30
CA GLU A 255 -28.67 12.16 4.48
C GLU A 255 -28.68 12.71 5.92
N CYS A 256 -27.50 12.98 6.49
CA CYS A 256 -27.39 13.54 7.84
C CYS A 256 -27.77 15.03 7.86
N ASP A 257 -28.77 15.41 8.66
CA ASP A 257 -29.23 16.80 8.79
C ASP A 257 -28.16 17.79 9.26
N THR A 258 -27.23 17.32 10.10
CA THR A 258 -26.21 18.16 10.75
C THR A 258 -25.11 18.57 9.79
N CYS A 259 -24.56 17.62 9.02
CA CYS A 259 -23.47 17.89 8.10
C CYS A 259 -23.90 17.99 6.64
N ARG A 260 -25.16 17.65 6.32
CA ARG A 260 -25.72 17.63 4.96
C ARG A 260 -24.83 16.85 3.98
N GLY A 261 -24.55 15.60 4.32
CA GLY A 261 -23.70 14.72 3.52
C GLY A 261 -22.19 14.99 3.60
N LYS A 262 -21.73 16.13 4.15
CA LYS A 262 -20.32 16.55 4.10
C LYS A 262 -19.36 15.73 4.96
N ARG A 263 -19.84 14.87 5.87
CA ARG A 263 -19.06 13.96 6.73
C ARG A 263 -18.14 14.62 7.78
N TYR A 264 -17.94 15.93 7.75
CA TYR A 264 -17.02 16.67 8.63
C TYR A 264 -17.72 17.77 9.43
N ASN A 265 -17.09 18.17 10.54
CA ASN A 265 -17.48 19.38 11.27
C ASN A 265 -17.01 20.66 10.55
N HIS A 266 -17.64 21.78 10.89
CA HIS A 266 -17.40 23.07 10.23
C HIS A 266 -15.94 23.51 10.32
N GLU A 267 -15.27 23.31 11.45
CA GLU A 267 -13.89 23.73 11.66
C GLU A 267 -12.91 23.01 10.74
N THR A 268 -13.18 21.75 10.40
CA THR A 268 -12.34 20.97 9.46
C THR A 268 -12.53 21.47 8.02
N LEU A 269 -13.76 21.85 7.66
CA LEU A 269 -14.11 22.32 6.31
C LEU A 269 -13.57 23.72 5.98
N THR A 270 -13.16 24.50 6.98
CA THR A 270 -12.53 25.80 6.73
C THR A 270 -11.16 25.69 6.08
N VAL A 271 -10.47 24.55 6.21
CA VAL A 271 -9.17 24.33 5.56
C VAL A 271 -9.38 24.00 4.08
N LYS A 272 -8.77 24.80 3.19
CA LYS A 272 -9.01 24.68 1.75
C LYS A 272 -7.73 24.52 0.93
N TYR A 273 -7.76 23.58 -0.02
CA TYR A 273 -6.76 23.47 -1.07
C TYR A 273 -7.32 24.01 -2.39
N ARG A 274 -6.69 25.04 -2.96
CA ARG A 274 -7.14 25.68 -4.22
C ARG A 274 -8.64 26.08 -4.19
N GLY A 275 -9.13 26.51 -3.02
CA GLY A 275 -10.53 26.89 -2.81
C GLY A 275 -11.48 25.74 -2.41
N TYR A 276 -11.03 24.49 -2.45
CA TYR A 276 -11.83 23.31 -2.13
C TYR A 276 -11.51 22.77 -0.73
N SER A 277 -12.53 22.56 0.10
CA SER A 277 -12.41 21.81 1.35
C SER A 277 -12.29 20.31 1.08
N ILE A 278 -11.98 19.53 2.12
CA ILE A 278 -11.87 18.07 1.96
C ILE A 278 -13.20 17.40 1.58
N ALA A 279 -14.35 17.96 2.00
CA ALA A 279 -15.65 17.47 1.57
C ALA A 279 -15.89 17.77 0.08
N ASP A 280 -15.55 18.99 -0.37
CA ASP A 280 -15.69 19.36 -1.79
C ASP A 280 -14.82 18.45 -2.68
N VAL A 281 -13.64 18.03 -2.19
CA VAL A 281 -12.78 17.04 -2.85
C VAL A 281 -13.42 15.65 -2.92
N LEU A 282 -14.19 15.24 -1.92
CA LEU A 282 -14.93 13.96 -1.98
C LEU A 282 -16.15 14.05 -2.91
N GLU A 283 -16.76 15.22 -3.06
CA GLU A 283 -17.94 15.42 -3.91
C GLU A 283 -17.62 15.64 -5.40
N MET A 284 -16.36 15.96 -5.74
CA MET A 284 -15.98 16.17 -7.14
C MET A 284 -15.81 14.85 -7.91
N PRO A 285 -16.13 14.84 -9.22
CA PRO A 285 -15.80 13.73 -10.11
C PRO A 285 -14.28 13.49 -10.20
N VAL A 286 -13.89 12.25 -10.48
CA VAL A 286 -12.48 11.85 -10.68
C VAL A 286 -11.78 12.72 -11.74
N SER A 287 -12.46 13.05 -12.84
CA SER A 287 -11.95 13.95 -13.88
C SER A 287 -11.56 15.32 -13.31
N LYS A 288 -12.43 15.92 -12.50
CA LYS A 288 -12.16 17.21 -11.86
C LYS A 288 -11.06 17.13 -10.81
N ALA A 289 -11.04 16.05 -10.03
CA ALA A 289 -9.98 15.82 -9.06
C ALA A 289 -8.60 15.70 -9.74
N LEU A 290 -8.54 15.05 -10.91
CA LEU A 290 -7.32 14.90 -11.69
C LEU A 290 -6.75 16.27 -12.12
N GLU A 291 -7.61 17.21 -12.52
CA GLU A 291 -7.20 18.59 -12.82
C GLU A 291 -6.67 19.32 -11.57
N VAL A 292 -7.41 19.23 -10.46
CA VAL A 292 -7.09 19.93 -9.20
C VAL A 292 -5.76 19.45 -8.62
N PHE A 293 -5.46 18.15 -8.72
CA PHE A 293 -4.25 17.51 -8.19
C PHE A 293 -3.19 17.18 -9.25
N ALA A 294 -3.27 17.78 -10.44
CA ALA A 294 -2.37 17.49 -11.56
C ALA A 294 -0.87 17.67 -11.24
N ASN A 295 -0.54 18.52 -10.28
CA ASN A 295 0.82 18.82 -9.82
C ASN A 295 1.31 17.93 -8.67
N VAL A 296 0.52 16.93 -8.24
CA VAL A 296 0.87 16.05 -7.11
C VAL A 296 0.89 14.59 -7.59
N PRO A 297 2.05 14.04 -8.01
CA PRO A 297 2.15 12.72 -8.66
C PRO A 297 1.53 11.57 -7.87
N LYS A 298 1.74 11.57 -6.54
CA LYS A 298 1.21 10.53 -5.64
C LYS A 298 -0.33 10.48 -5.63
N ILE A 299 -1.00 11.59 -5.95
CA ILE A 299 -2.46 11.67 -6.06
C ILE A 299 -2.89 11.51 -7.54
N ARG A 300 -2.17 12.14 -8.46
CA ARG A 300 -2.43 12.10 -9.90
C ARG A 300 -2.45 10.68 -10.46
N ALA A 301 -1.47 9.84 -10.11
CA ALA A 301 -1.35 8.51 -10.71
C ALA A 301 -2.57 7.61 -10.40
N PRO A 302 -3.00 7.43 -9.14
CA PRO A 302 -4.22 6.68 -8.84
C PRO A 302 -5.49 7.25 -9.49
N LEU A 303 -5.63 8.58 -9.57
CA LEU A 303 -6.77 9.23 -10.21
C LEU A 303 -6.76 9.01 -11.74
N ALA A 304 -5.58 9.08 -12.36
CA ALA A 304 -5.42 8.82 -13.79
C ALA A 304 -5.76 7.36 -14.12
N THR A 305 -5.41 6.42 -13.24
CA THR A 305 -5.83 5.02 -13.36
C THR A 305 -7.35 4.92 -13.35
N LEU A 306 -8.05 5.48 -12.35
CA LEU A 306 -9.52 5.47 -12.29
C LEU A 306 -10.16 6.06 -13.56
N ALA A 307 -9.64 7.19 -14.06
CA ALA A 307 -10.11 7.82 -15.29
C ALA A 307 -9.89 6.92 -16.52
N ALA A 308 -8.75 6.25 -16.62
CA ALA A 308 -8.43 5.36 -17.74
C ALA A 308 -9.36 4.13 -17.82
N ILE A 309 -9.92 3.68 -16.69
CA ILE A 309 -10.91 2.57 -16.66
C ILE A 309 -12.34 3.09 -16.95
N GLY A 310 -12.50 4.38 -17.26
CA GLY A 310 -13.80 4.99 -17.56
C GLY A 310 -14.63 5.33 -16.32
N LEU A 311 -13.99 5.54 -15.16
CA LEU A 311 -14.65 5.98 -13.92
C LEU A 311 -14.42 7.48 -13.65
N ASP A 312 -14.14 8.26 -14.69
CA ASP A 312 -13.86 9.70 -14.63
C ASP A 312 -15.08 10.53 -14.17
N TYR A 313 -16.29 10.03 -14.42
CA TYR A 313 -17.56 10.62 -13.99
C TYR A 313 -17.89 10.39 -12.51
N LEU A 314 -17.28 9.36 -11.90
CA LEU A 314 -17.62 8.91 -10.55
C LEU A 314 -17.12 9.91 -9.52
N THR A 315 -17.90 10.15 -8.46
CA THR A 315 -17.45 11.02 -7.36
C THR A 315 -16.52 10.26 -6.42
N LEU A 316 -15.47 10.91 -5.94
CA LEU A 316 -14.44 10.27 -5.09
C LEU A 316 -15.01 9.68 -3.78
N GLY A 317 -16.01 10.36 -3.22
CA GLY A 317 -16.69 10.01 -1.99
C GLY A 317 -17.96 9.17 -2.16
N GLN A 318 -18.29 8.71 -3.38
CA GLN A 318 -19.50 7.93 -3.63
C GLN A 318 -19.57 6.70 -2.72
N SER A 319 -20.67 6.55 -2.00
CA SER A 319 -20.86 5.44 -1.07
C SER A 319 -20.84 4.10 -1.80
N ALA A 320 -20.02 3.16 -1.35
CA ALA A 320 -19.85 1.84 -1.97
C ALA A 320 -21.17 1.07 -2.23
N PRO A 321 -22.19 1.11 -1.33
CA PRO A 321 -23.48 0.45 -1.59
C PRO A 321 -24.25 1.01 -2.79
N THR A 322 -23.94 2.23 -3.24
CA THR A 322 -24.60 2.89 -4.36
C THR A 322 -23.91 2.63 -5.71
N LEU A 323 -22.80 1.90 -5.70
CA LEU A 323 -22.05 1.56 -6.91
C LEU A 323 -22.68 0.34 -7.58
N SER A 324 -22.74 0.37 -8.90
CA SER A 324 -23.05 -0.81 -9.71
C SER A 324 -21.98 -1.90 -9.55
N GLY A 325 -22.33 -3.15 -9.89
CA GLY A 325 -21.37 -4.26 -9.91
C GLY A 325 -20.16 -3.97 -10.80
N GLY A 326 -20.41 -3.47 -12.02
CA GLY A 326 -19.35 -3.09 -12.96
C GLY A 326 -18.49 -1.91 -12.50
N GLU A 327 -19.03 -0.92 -11.78
CA GLU A 327 -18.23 0.13 -11.13
C GLU A 327 -17.35 -0.43 -10.02
N SER A 328 -17.92 -1.25 -9.13
CA SER A 328 -17.19 -1.88 -8.02
C SER A 328 -16.03 -2.72 -8.55
N GLN A 329 -16.25 -3.52 -9.59
CA GLN A 329 -15.23 -4.34 -10.22
C GLN A 329 -14.10 -3.48 -10.83
N ARG A 330 -14.45 -2.42 -11.57
CA ARG A 330 -13.47 -1.50 -12.16
C ARG A 330 -12.64 -0.78 -11.09
N ILE A 331 -13.21 -0.42 -9.94
CA ILE A 331 -12.47 0.15 -8.81
C ILE A 331 -11.48 -0.87 -8.21
N LYS A 332 -11.88 -2.14 -8.09
CA LYS A 332 -10.97 -3.22 -7.64
C LYS A 332 -9.77 -3.36 -8.57
N LEU A 333 -10.01 -3.34 -9.88
CA LEU A 333 -8.94 -3.38 -10.89
C LEU A 333 -8.04 -2.15 -10.82
N ALA A 334 -8.62 -0.94 -10.67
CA ALA A 334 -7.86 0.29 -10.51
C ALA A 334 -6.93 0.24 -9.28
N ALA A 335 -7.43 -0.29 -8.16
CA ALA A 335 -6.64 -0.41 -6.94
C ALA A 335 -5.44 -1.36 -7.09
N GLU A 336 -5.54 -2.42 -7.90
CA GLU A 336 -4.40 -3.29 -8.20
C GLU A 336 -3.44 -2.69 -9.22
N LEU A 337 -3.95 -1.99 -10.25
CA LEU A 337 -3.11 -1.26 -11.19
C LEU A 337 -2.29 -0.14 -10.54
N ALA A 338 -2.83 0.50 -9.49
CA ALA A 338 -2.13 1.54 -8.76
C ALA A 338 -1.00 1.00 -7.86
N LYS A 339 -0.97 -0.31 -7.57
CA LYS A 339 0.06 -0.91 -6.70
C LYS A 339 1.34 -1.22 -7.49
N PRO A 340 2.53 -1.11 -6.85
CA PRO A 340 3.78 -1.52 -7.48
C PRO A 340 3.74 -3.01 -7.84
N ASN A 341 3.97 -3.33 -9.11
CA ASN A 341 3.86 -4.68 -9.62
C ASN A 341 5.23 -5.28 -9.97
N ARG A 342 5.39 -6.60 -9.72
CA ARG A 342 6.59 -7.39 -10.06
C ARG A 342 6.41 -8.27 -11.31
N GLY A 343 5.26 -8.17 -11.99
CA GLY A 343 4.97 -8.88 -13.24
C GLY A 343 4.81 -10.39 -13.11
N ARG A 344 4.37 -10.89 -11.94
CA ARG A 344 4.19 -12.33 -11.66
C ARG A 344 2.90 -12.62 -10.90
N THR A 345 1.89 -11.75 -11.11
CA THR A 345 0.58 -11.87 -10.48
C THR A 345 -0.38 -12.59 -11.42
N LEU A 346 -1.21 -13.49 -10.89
CA LEU A 346 -2.33 -14.12 -11.59
C LEU A 346 -3.63 -13.41 -11.21
N TYR A 347 -4.25 -12.74 -12.17
CA TYR A 347 -5.57 -12.12 -12.02
C TYR A 347 -6.64 -13.06 -12.54
N LEU A 348 -7.66 -13.34 -11.72
CA LEU A 348 -8.84 -14.11 -12.09
C LEU A 348 -10.07 -13.20 -12.04
N LEU A 349 -10.83 -13.14 -13.12
CA LEU A 349 -12.07 -12.39 -13.21
C LEU A 349 -13.19 -13.30 -13.68
N ASP A 350 -14.33 -13.24 -13.00
CA ASP A 350 -15.55 -13.94 -13.40
C ASP A 350 -16.51 -12.95 -14.06
N GLU A 351 -16.86 -13.23 -15.30
CA GLU A 351 -17.76 -12.46 -16.18
C GLU A 351 -17.61 -10.93 -16.01
N PRO A 352 -16.42 -10.35 -16.24
CA PRO A 352 -16.19 -8.93 -16.00
C PRO A 352 -16.97 -7.98 -16.91
N THR A 353 -17.65 -8.49 -17.94
CA THR A 353 -18.50 -7.69 -18.83
C THR A 353 -19.98 -7.64 -18.45
N THR A 354 -20.43 -8.33 -17.40
CA THR A 354 -21.84 -8.27 -17.00
C THR A 354 -22.27 -6.83 -16.72
N GLY A 355 -23.29 -6.37 -17.45
CA GLY A 355 -23.83 -5.02 -17.30
C GLY A 355 -22.92 -3.90 -17.82
N LEU A 356 -21.91 -4.21 -18.66
CA LEU A 356 -21.09 -3.20 -19.33
C LEU A 356 -21.55 -2.96 -20.77
N HIS A 357 -21.59 -1.69 -21.16
CA HIS A 357 -21.79 -1.27 -22.55
C HIS A 357 -20.55 -1.58 -23.41
N PHE A 358 -20.71 -1.75 -24.73
CA PHE A 358 -19.61 -2.05 -25.68
C PHE A 358 -18.38 -1.14 -25.52
N ASP A 359 -18.62 0.16 -25.36
CA ASP A 359 -17.55 1.16 -25.16
C ASP A 359 -16.79 0.98 -23.84
N ASP A 360 -17.46 0.47 -22.79
CA ASP A 360 -16.84 0.17 -21.50
C ASP A 360 -16.09 -1.16 -21.52
N ILE A 361 -16.53 -2.13 -22.33
CA ILE A 361 -15.77 -3.36 -22.60
C ILE A 361 -14.40 -3.00 -23.20
N LEU A 362 -14.36 -2.05 -24.14
CA LEU A 362 -13.09 -1.60 -24.73
C LEU A 362 -12.15 -1.01 -23.67
N LYS A 363 -12.67 -0.17 -22.76
CA LYS A 363 -11.88 0.41 -21.65
C LYS A 363 -11.38 -0.66 -20.68
N LEU A 364 -12.23 -1.64 -20.36
CA LEU A 364 -11.85 -2.79 -19.55
C LEU A 364 -10.72 -3.59 -20.23
N LEU A 365 -10.85 -3.89 -21.52
CA LEU A 365 -9.82 -4.60 -22.28
C LEU A 365 -8.50 -3.85 -22.30
N THR A 366 -8.51 -2.52 -22.45
CA THR A 366 -7.30 -1.68 -22.32
C THR A 366 -6.61 -1.90 -20.96
N VAL A 367 -7.38 -1.96 -19.88
CA VAL A 367 -6.88 -2.20 -18.53
C VAL A 367 -6.32 -3.61 -18.34
N LEU A 368 -7.03 -4.62 -18.82
CA LEU A 368 -6.57 -6.02 -18.73
C LEU A 368 -5.29 -6.21 -19.54
N ASN A 369 -5.21 -5.61 -20.73
CA ASN A 369 -3.98 -5.62 -21.53
C ASN A 369 -2.83 -4.89 -20.82
N SER A 370 -3.07 -3.75 -20.17
CA SER A 370 -2.05 -3.09 -19.34
C SER A 370 -1.50 -3.97 -18.23
N LEU A 371 -2.34 -4.80 -17.60
CA LEU A 371 -1.86 -5.77 -16.60
C LEU A 371 -0.95 -6.83 -17.23
N VAL A 372 -1.31 -7.32 -18.42
CA VAL A 372 -0.51 -8.31 -19.15
C VAL A 372 0.82 -7.72 -19.62
N GLU A 373 0.85 -6.49 -20.14
CA GLU A 373 2.08 -5.79 -20.55
C GLU A 373 3.05 -5.55 -19.38
N GLN A 374 2.55 -5.51 -18.14
CA GLN A 374 3.40 -5.49 -16.94
C GLN A 374 3.99 -6.86 -16.58
N GLY A 375 3.74 -7.91 -17.37
CA GLY A 375 4.19 -9.29 -17.17
C GLY A 375 3.20 -10.19 -16.43
N ASN A 376 2.04 -9.67 -16.03
CA ASN A 376 1.06 -10.47 -15.28
C ASN A 376 0.27 -11.41 -16.19
N SER A 377 -0.38 -12.39 -15.57
CA SER A 377 -1.30 -13.29 -16.27
C SER A 377 -2.73 -12.90 -15.90
N VAL A 378 -3.59 -12.75 -16.89
CA VAL A 378 -5.01 -12.43 -16.68
C VAL A 378 -5.83 -13.58 -17.24
N VAL A 379 -6.66 -14.19 -16.40
CA VAL A 379 -7.59 -15.24 -16.80
C VAL A 379 -9.00 -14.74 -16.53
N VAL A 380 -9.84 -14.78 -17.55
CA VAL A 380 -11.24 -14.36 -17.46
C VAL A 380 -12.16 -15.51 -17.81
N ILE A 381 -13.24 -15.66 -17.07
CA ILE A 381 -14.37 -16.51 -17.46
C ILE A 381 -15.32 -15.59 -18.22
N GLU A 382 -15.59 -15.90 -19.48
CA GLU A 382 -16.39 -15.01 -20.32
C GLU A 382 -17.24 -15.77 -21.33
N HIS A 383 -18.33 -15.11 -21.70
CA HIS A 383 -19.26 -15.50 -22.76
C HIS A 383 -19.33 -14.44 -23.85
N ASN A 384 -18.91 -13.21 -23.58
CA ASN A 384 -18.96 -12.12 -24.54
C ASN A 384 -17.91 -12.29 -25.65
N LEU A 385 -18.38 -12.40 -26.90
CA LEU A 385 -17.53 -12.65 -28.07
C LEU A 385 -16.53 -11.52 -28.33
N ASP A 386 -16.85 -10.27 -27.97
CA ASP A 386 -15.92 -9.15 -28.11
C ASP A 386 -14.72 -9.26 -27.17
N VAL A 387 -14.87 -9.89 -26.01
CA VAL A 387 -13.73 -10.19 -25.13
C VAL A 387 -12.98 -11.41 -25.64
N ILE A 388 -13.70 -12.48 -25.96
CA ILE A 388 -13.11 -13.77 -26.35
C ILE A 388 -12.24 -13.62 -27.60
N LYS A 389 -12.66 -12.85 -28.62
CA LYS A 389 -11.87 -12.63 -29.85
C LYS A 389 -10.53 -11.92 -29.59
N THR A 390 -10.44 -11.16 -28.50
CA THR A 390 -9.23 -10.42 -28.11
C THR A 390 -8.26 -11.22 -27.25
N ALA A 391 -8.64 -12.43 -26.82
CA ALA A 391 -7.82 -13.30 -25.98
C ALA A 391 -6.55 -13.79 -26.69
N ASP A 392 -5.44 -13.90 -25.96
CA ASP A 392 -4.22 -14.56 -26.46
C ASP A 392 -4.40 -16.09 -26.51
N TRP A 393 -5.17 -16.64 -25.54
CA TRP A 393 -5.42 -18.06 -25.37
C TRP A 393 -6.87 -18.31 -24.92
N ILE A 394 -7.51 -19.36 -25.45
CA ILE A 394 -8.83 -19.81 -25.06
C ILE A 394 -8.74 -21.23 -24.49
N VAL A 395 -9.49 -21.49 -23.43
CA VAL A 395 -9.81 -22.82 -22.94
C VAL A 395 -11.32 -23.01 -23.02
N ASP A 396 -11.79 -23.84 -23.94
CA ASP A 396 -13.21 -24.10 -24.15
C ASP A 396 -13.67 -25.36 -23.40
N ILE A 397 -14.69 -25.23 -22.55
CA ILE A 397 -15.19 -26.30 -21.67
C ILE A 397 -16.61 -26.71 -22.08
N GLY A 398 -16.83 -28.01 -22.25
CA GLY A 398 -18.12 -28.54 -22.70
C GLY A 398 -18.05 -30.04 -22.91
N PRO A 399 -18.64 -30.57 -24.01
CA PRO A 399 -19.38 -29.86 -25.06
C PRO A 399 -20.76 -29.35 -24.62
N GLU A 400 -21.36 -29.99 -23.62
CA GLU A 400 -22.71 -29.66 -23.13
C GLU A 400 -22.68 -29.19 -21.66
N ALA A 401 -23.84 -28.84 -21.11
CA ALA A 401 -24.00 -28.52 -19.69
C ALA A 401 -24.17 -29.79 -18.83
N GLY A 402 -23.91 -29.66 -17.52
CA GLY A 402 -24.21 -30.69 -16.54
C GLY A 402 -23.50 -32.01 -16.85
N GLY A 403 -24.25 -33.12 -16.85
CA GLY A 403 -23.70 -34.45 -17.09
C GLY A 403 -23.05 -34.64 -18.47
N GLY A 404 -23.41 -33.82 -19.47
CA GLY A 404 -22.81 -33.84 -20.80
C GLY A 404 -21.54 -32.99 -20.94
N GLY A 405 -21.17 -32.24 -19.90
CA GLY A 405 -20.02 -31.34 -19.89
C GLY A 405 -18.79 -31.89 -19.17
N GLY A 406 -18.00 -30.96 -18.62
CA GLY A 406 -16.90 -31.25 -17.72
C GLY A 406 -15.62 -31.74 -18.39
N GLN A 407 -15.43 -31.43 -19.67
CA GLN A 407 -14.20 -31.72 -20.42
C GLN A 407 -13.71 -30.47 -21.15
N ILE A 408 -12.40 -30.35 -21.36
CA ILE A 408 -11.86 -29.35 -22.27
C ILE A 408 -12.07 -29.86 -23.69
N VAL A 409 -12.86 -29.12 -24.48
CA VAL A 409 -13.16 -29.44 -25.89
C VAL A 409 -11.97 -29.08 -26.76
N VAL A 410 -11.46 -27.86 -26.58
CA VAL A 410 -10.33 -27.32 -27.32
C VAL A 410 -9.61 -26.24 -26.50
N GLN A 411 -8.30 -26.12 -26.69
CA GLN A 411 -7.47 -25.06 -26.14
C GLN A 411 -6.49 -24.56 -27.20
N GLY A 412 -6.37 -23.25 -27.36
CA GLY A 412 -5.69 -22.67 -28.53
C GLY A 412 -5.74 -21.16 -28.55
N THR A 413 -5.17 -20.53 -29.59
CA THR A 413 -5.58 -19.15 -29.92
C THR A 413 -7.02 -19.15 -30.43
N PRO A 414 -7.72 -17.99 -30.47
CA PRO A 414 -9.04 -17.89 -31.09
C PRO A 414 -9.11 -18.49 -32.51
N GLU A 415 -8.06 -18.32 -33.32
CA GLU A 415 -7.98 -18.92 -34.66
C GLU A 415 -7.86 -20.46 -34.61
N ASP A 416 -7.11 -21.00 -33.65
CA ASP A 416 -7.00 -22.45 -33.45
C ASP A 416 -8.37 -23.06 -33.05
N VAL A 417 -9.14 -22.35 -32.22
CA VAL A 417 -10.50 -22.76 -31.79
C VAL A 417 -11.49 -22.75 -32.98
N VAL A 418 -11.41 -21.75 -33.85
CA VAL A 418 -12.20 -21.73 -35.10
C VAL A 418 -11.76 -22.86 -36.04
N ARG A 419 -10.45 -23.09 -36.22
CA ARG A 419 -9.92 -24.18 -37.07
C ARG A 419 -10.33 -25.57 -36.56
N TYR A 420 -10.41 -25.76 -35.25
CA TYR A 420 -10.92 -27.01 -34.66
C TYR A 420 -12.34 -27.32 -35.12
N THR A 421 -13.18 -26.29 -35.26
CA THR A 421 -14.58 -26.42 -35.65
C THR A 421 -14.72 -26.81 -37.12
N SER A 422 -13.89 -26.25 -38.00
CA SER A 422 -13.93 -26.55 -39.45
C SER A 422 -13.20 -27.85 -39.82
N GLU A 423 -12.09 -28.18 -39.16
CA GLU A 423 -11.16 -29.23 -39.60
C GLU A 423 -11.01 -30.39 -38.59
N GLY A 424 -11.61 -30.29 -37.40
CA GLY A 424 -11.58 -31.32 -36.35
C GLY A 424 -10.28 -31.37 -35.52
N PRO A 425 -10.15 -32.30 -34.55
CA PRO A 425 -9.09 -32.31 -33.53
C PRO A 425 -7.66 -32.49 -34.07
N LEU A 426 -7.53 -33.04 -35.28
CA LEU A 426 -6.25 -33.29 -35.93
C LEU A 426 -5.65 -32.04 -36.60
N SER A 427 -6.41 -30.95 -36.71
CA SER A 427 -5.99 -29.70 -37.36
C SER A 427 -5.18 -28.76 -36.46
N ILE A 428 -5.20 -29.01 -35.15
CA ILE A 428 -4.37 -28.28 -34.20
C ILE A 428 -3.00 -28.98 -34.17
N PRO A 429 -1.88 -28.29 -34.47
CA PRO A 429 -0.56 -28.91 -34.43
C PRO A 429 -0.33 -29.57 -33.07
N ALA A 430 0.04 -30.85 -33.07
CA ALA A 430 0.19 -31.67 -31.86
C ALA A 430 1.15 -31.01 -30.85
N ARG A 431 0.59 -30.22 -29.92
CA ARG A 431 1.31 -29.62 -28.80
C ARG A 431 1.47 -30.70 -27.73
N SER A 432 2.47 -31.55 -27.92
CA SER A 432 2.87 -32.69 -27.08
C SER A 432 2.48 -32.59 -25.60
N GLY A 433 1.36 -33.19 -25.23
CA GLY A 433 1.08 -33.60 -23.86
C GLY A 433 1.69 -34.98 -23.64
N ARG A 434 2.56 -35.13 -22.63
CA ARG A 434 2.98 -36.45 -22.16
C ARG A 434 1.75 -37.17 -21.62
N ARG A 435 1.22 -38.15 -22.36
CA ARG A 435 0.40 -39.20 -21.75
C ARG A 435 1.28 -39.93 -20.71
N LYS A 436 0.91 -39.91 -19.43
CA LYS A 436 1.50 -40.80 -18.41
C LYS A 436 1.20 -42.26 -18.84
N PRO A 437 2.18 -43.13 -19.07
CA PRO A 437 1.92 -44.54 -19.31
C PRO A 437 1.66 -45.20 -17.96
N GLY A 438 0.41 -45.59 -17.66
CA GLY A 438 0.18 -46.34 -16.41
C GLY A 438 -1.24 -46.54 -15.88
N ARG A 439 -2.32 -46.04 -16.50
CA ARG A 439 -3.68 -46.31 -15.99
C ARG A 439 -4.44 -47.24 -16.94
N LYS A 440 -4.49 -48.53 -16.59
CA LYS A 440 -5.39 -49.50 -17.22
C LYS A 440 -6.82 -49.09 -16.90
N MET A 441 -7.57 -48.61 -17.89
CA MET A 441 -9.02 -48.55 -17.79
C MET A 441 -9.56 -49.98 -18.00
N SER A 442 -10.31 -50.48 -17.03
CA SER A 442 -11.16 -51.66 -17.19
C SER A 442 -12.24 -51.35 -18.23
N ALA A 443 -12.26 -52.10 -19.33
CA ALA A 443 -13.25 -51.99 -20.38
C ALA A 443 -14.65 -52.38 -19.87
N PRO A 444 -15.74 -51.70 -20.28
CA PRO A 444 -17.06 -52.29 -20.27
C PRO A 444 -17.21 -53.21 -21.48
N ALA A 445 -17.87 -54.34 -21.27
CA ALA A 445 -18.07 -55.38 -22.27
C ALA A 445 -19.14 -54.99 -23.32
N SER A 446 -18.80 -55.33 -24.57
CA SER A 446 -19.69 -55.71 -25.68
C SER A 446 -20.94 -54.87 -26.00
N SER A 447 -20.85 -54.09 -27.08
CA SER A 447 -21.93 -54.02 -28.08
C SER A 447 -21.34 -53.84 -29.47
N THR A 448 -21.80 -54.68 -30.38
CA THR A 448 -21.37 -54.90 -31.75
C THR A 448 -21.73 -53.76 -32.71
N GLY A 449 -20.79 -53.42 -33.60
CA GLY A 449 -21.07 -53.08 -35.00
C GLY A 449 -21.37 -51.62 -35.37
N SER A 450 -20.57 -51.12 -36.32
CA SER A 450 -20.72 -49.93 -37.20
C SER A 450 -20.52 -48.52 -36.61
N ASP A 451 -19.62 -47.78 -37.28
CA ASP A 451 -19.44 -46.32 -37.28
C ASP A 451 -19.01 -45.61 -35.99
N VAL A 452 -17.70 -45.62 -35.71
CA VAL A 452 -17.07 -44.61 -34.83
C VAL A 452 -15.81 -44.07 -35.51
N ARG A 453 -15.97 -43.21 -36.52
CA ARG A 453 -15.06 -42.05 -36.60
C ARG A 453 -15.28 -41.33 -35.28
N SER A 454 -14.26 -41.24 -34.43
CA SER A 454 -14.34 -40.54 -33.14
C SER A 454 -14.92 -39.13 -33.37
N GLN A 455 -16.20 -38.93 -33.08
CA GLN A 455 -16.85 -37.62 -33.19
C GLN A 455 -16.10 -36.68 -32.24
N ALA A 456 -15.41 -35.72 -32.82
CA ALA A 456 -14.82 -34.61 -32.08
C ALA A 456 -15.91 -33.94 -31.25
N ALA A 457 -15.60 -33.59 -29.99
CA ALA A 457 -16.53 -32.85 -29.17
C ALA A 457 -16.81 -31.49 -29.83
N ARG A 458 -18.07 -31.08 -29.92
CA ARG A 458 -18.45 -29.81 -30.54
C ARG A 458 -17.98 -28.62 -29.69
N SER A 459 -17.39 -27.60 -30.34
CA SER A 459 -17.06 -26.32 -29.69
C SER A 459 -18.09 -25.26 -30.11
N TRP A 460 -19.02 -24.95 -29.22
CA TRP A 460 -20.00 -23.87 -29.44
C TRP A 460 -19.32 -22.50 -29.58
N THR A 461 -18.25 -22.27 -28.81
CA THR A 461 -17.45 -21.04 -28.89
C THR A 461 -16.79 -20.88 -30.25
N GLY A 462 -16.22 -21.96 -30.83
CA GLY A 462 -15.62 -21.90 -32.16
C GLY A 462 -16.63 -21.60 -33.28
N GLU A 463 -17.83 -22.17 -33.20
CA GLU A 463 -18.91 -21.88 -34.16
C GLU A 463 -19.34 -20.40 -34.12
N MET A 464 -19.53 -19.85 -32.92
CA MET A 464 -19.93 -18.44 -32.74
C MET A 464 -18.81 -17.46 -33.09
N LEU A 465 -17.54 -17.82 -32.84
CA LEU A 465 -16.39 -16.97 -33.18
C LEU A 465 -16.10 -16.92 -34.69
N THR A 466 -16.54 -17.92 -35.46
CA THR A 466 -16.23 -18.01 -36.90
C THR A 466 -16.66 -16.76 -37.68
N PRO A 467 -17.93 -16.31 -37.63
CA PRO A 467 -18.34 -15.07 -38.31
C PRO A 467 -17.67 -13.83 -37.70
N VAL A 468 -17.53 -13.79 -36.37
CA VAL A 468 -16.95 -12.65 -35.64
C VAL A 468 -15.50 -12.38 -36.06
N LEU A 469 -14.67 -13.41 -36.20
CA LEU A 469 -13.28 -13.26 -36.64
C LEU A 469 -13.17 -12.89 -38.13
N ALA A 470 -14.12 -13.31 -38.96
CA ALA A 470 -14.14 -13.00 -40.38
C ALA A 470 -14.56 -11.54 -40.66
N GLU A 471 -15.47 -10.99 -39.86
CA GLU A 471 -16.08 -9.67 -40.08
C GLU A 471 -15.38 -8.54 -39.30
N SER A 472 -14.70 -8.86 -38.19
CA SER A 472 -14.06 -7.85 -37.34
C SER A 472 -12.78 -7.27 -37.96
N THR A 473 -12.52 -5.98 -37.67
CA THR A 473 -11.29 -5.29 -38.12
C THR A 473 -10.12 -5.60 -37.19
N THR A 474 -8.91 -5.73 -37.76
CA THR A 474 -7.67 -5.88 -36.99
C THR A 474 -7.11 -4.53 -36.55
N GLY A 475 -6.60 -4.43 -35.33
CA GLY A 475 -6.01 -3.21 -34.78
C GLY A 475 -5.22 -3.44 -33.49
N THR A 476 -4.72 -2.36 -32.91
CA THR A 476 -3.99 -2.40 -31.62
C THR A 476 -4.94 -1.99 -30.50
N ILE A 477 -5.06 -2.82 -29.47
CA ILE A 477 -5.74 -2.43 -28.23
C ILE A 477 -4.75 -1.60 -27.42
N ALA A 478 -5.09 -0.33 -27.15
CA ALA A 478 -4.24 0.55 -26.37
C ALA A 478 -3.99 -0.04 -24.98
N ALA A 479 -2.75 0.04 -24.50
CA ALA A 479 -2.39 -0.21 -23.11
C ALA A 479 -2.13 1.12 -22.41
N PHE A 480 -2.79 1.34 -21.28
CA PHE A 480 -2.50 2.47 -20.40
C PHE A 480 -1.15 2.28 -19.71
N ASP A 481 -0.24 3.24 -19.89
CA ASP A 481 1.05 3.27 -19.20
C ASP A 481 0.92 3.97 -17.83
N VAL A 482 0.76 3.16 -16.79
CA VAL A 482 0.72 3.61 -15.39
C VAL A 482 2.01 4.34 -14.99
N LYS A 483 3.17 3.92 -15.54
CA LYS A 483 4.46 4.54 -15.19
C LYS A 483 4.53 5.96 -15.73
N ALA A 484 4.10 6.20 -16.96
CA ALA A 484 4.03 7.54 -17.54
C ALA A 484 3.15 8.49 -16.70
N ALA A 485 2.02 8.01 -16.17
CA ALA A 485 1.15 8.81 -15.30
C ALA A 485 1.82 9.17 -13.95
N ALA A 486 2.69 8.28 -13.44
CA ALA A 486 3.43 8.45 -12.20
C ALA A 486 4.74 9.26 -12.35
N THR A 487 5.26 9.43 -13.57
CA THR A 487 6.52 10.15 -13.81
C THR A 487 6.43 11.61 -13.36
N LYS A 488 7.40 12.03 -12.54
CA LYS A 488 7.48 13.40 -12.04
C LYS A 488 7.81 14.37 -13.17
N ARG A 489 7.03 15.45 -13.28
CA ARG A 489 7.21 16.58 -14.18
C ARG A 489 7.89 17.73 -13.44
N ASP A 490 8.48 18.67 -14.16
CA ASP A 490 9.18 19.83 -13.54
C ASP A 490 8.24 20.74 -12.73
N THR A 491 6.95 20.78 -13.08
CA THR A 491 5.92 21.53 -12.36
C THR A 491 5.34 20.79 -11.16
N ASP A 492 5.77 19.55 -10.90
CA ASP A 492 5.24 18.71 -9.83
C ASP A 492 5.84 19.07 -8.45
N VAL A 493 4.95 19.21 -7.47
CA VAL A 493 5.29 19.55 -6.09
C VAL A 493 5.12 18.32 -5.21
N THR A 494 6.06 18.06 -4.31
CA THR A 494 5.86 16.98 -3.33
C THR A 494 4.95 17.45 -2.19
N ILE A 495 4.23 16.52 -1.56
CA ILE A 495 3.33 16.82 -0.44
C ILE A 495 4.09 17.53 0.69
N GLU A 496 5.37 17.21 0.89
CA GLU A 496 6.23 17.80 1.91
C GLU A 496 6.76 19.20 1.55
N GLN A 497 6.70 19.58 0.27
CA GLN A 497 7.04 20.92 -0.22
C GLN A 497 5.84 21.87 -0.15
N LEU A 498 4.62 21.34 -0.35
CA LEU A 498 3.36 22.05 -0.16
C LEU A 498 3.26 22.55 1.29
N GLY A 499 3.42 23.86 1.51
CA GLY A 499 3.35 24.48 2.82
C GLY A 499 4.69 24.88 3.45
N LYS A 500 5.82 24.67 2.76
CA LYS A 500 7.14 25.25 3.15
C LYS A 500 7.37 26.67 2.61
N SER A 501 6.61 27.08 1.60
CA SER A 501 6.75 28.38 0.95
C SER A 501 6.12 29.53 1.72
N ALA A 502 5.19 29.23 2.64
CA ALA A 502 4.56 30.23 3.51
C ALA A 502 5.26 30.22 4.87
N LEU A 503 5.76 31.40 5.29
CA LEU A 503 6.19 31.59 6.66
C LEU A 503 4.99 31.38 7.59
N LEU A 504 5.18 30.55 8.61
CA LEU A 504 4.14 30.32 9.60
C LEU A 504 4.10 31.51 10.58
N PRO A 505 2.97 31.77 11.26
CA PRO A 505 2.84 32.92 12.17
C PRO A 505 3.95 33.00 13.23
N TRP A 506 4.46 31.87 13.73
CA TRP A 506 5.58 31.84 14.69
C TRP A 506 6.97 31.98 14.06
N GLU A 507 7.10 31.74 12.75
CA GLU A 507 8.32 32.01 11.98
C GLU A 507 8.39 33.49 11.57
N GLU A 508 7.23 34.12 11.34
CA GLU A 508 7.09 35.55 11.01
C GLU A 508 7.22 36.45 12.25
N ASP A 509 6.40 36.20 13.28
CA ASP A 509 6.43 36.94 14.55
C ASP A 509 6.13 35.99 15.73
N GLY A 510 7.15 35.22 16.10
CA GLY A 510 7.12 34.29 17.22
C GLY A 510 6.60 34.88 18.53
N PRO A 511 7.11 36.04 19.01
CA PRO A 511 6.59 36.70 20.19
C PRO A 511 5.10 37.00 20.10
N LYS A 512 4.62 37.63 19.01
CA LYS A 512 3.19 37.93 18.85
C LYS A 512 2.34 36.67 18.84
N TRP A 513 2.78 35.63 18.14
CA TRP A 513 2.09 34.33 18.11
C TRP A 513 1.92 33.75 19.52
N HIS A 514 3.02 33.61 20.26
CA HIS A 514 2.97 32.96 21.57
C HIS A 514 2.31 33.83 22.66
N LEU A 515 2.37 35.15 22.55
CA LEU A 515 1.83 36.08 23.55
C LEU A 515 0.38 36.51 23.28
N HIS A 516 -0.09 36.44 22.03
CA HIS A 516 -1.43 36.91 21.66
C HIS A 516 -2.20 35.89 20.80
N ASP A 517 -1.64 35.44 19.67
CA ASP A 517 -2.41 34.76 18.62
C ASP A 517 -2.45 33.22 18.73
N ARG A 518 -1.87 32.66 19.81
CA ARG A 518 -1.72 31.21 20.03
C ARG A 518 -3.03 30.43 20.02
N ILE A 519 -2.94 29.21 19.52
CA ILE A 519 -4.06 28.25 19.47
C ILE A 519 -3.68 26.97 20.23
N ALA A 520 -4.63 26.44 21.00
CA ALA A 520 -4.46 25.25 21.80
C ALA A 520 -4.28 23.98 20.93
N HIS A 521 -3.88 22.87 21.54
CA HIS A 521 -3.82 21.57 20.86
C HIS A 521 -5.21 21.08 20.39
N SER A 522 -6.29 21.54 21.02
CA SER A 522 -7.68 21.30 20.62
C SER A 522 -8.10 22.11 19.38
N GLY A 523 -7.32 23.11 18.98
CA GLY A 523 -7.70 24.07 17.94
C GLY A 523 -8.50 25.27 18.47
N GLN A 524 -8.82 25.30 19.77
CA GLN A 524 -9.50 26.40 20.43
C GLN A 524 -8.53 27.55 20.79
N PRO A 525 -9.03 28.79 20.97
CA PRO A 525 -8.21 29.89 21.50
C PRO A 525 -7.66 29.55 22.88
N CYS A 526 -6.37 29.83 23.13
CA CYS A 526 -5.82 29.70 24.48
C CYS A 526 -6.36 30.83 25.38
N ARG A 527 -6.73 30.49 26.61
CA ARG A 527 -7.36 31.39 27.57
C ARG A 527 -6.43 31.87 28.69
N TRP A 528 -5.30 31.21 28.93
CA TRP A 528 -4.29 31.66 29.89
C TRP A 528 -3.65 32.99 29.46
N ASP A 529 -3.20 33.82 30.40
CA ASP A 529 -2.70 35.17 30.12
C ASP A 529 -1.30 35.18 29.49
N GLY A 530 -1.19 35.72 28.28
CA GLY A 530 0.09 35.87 27.56
C GLY A 530 1.14 36.67 28.32
N LYS A 531 0.70 37.61 29.18
CA LYS A 531 1.61 38.42 30.01
C LYS A 531 2.42 37.58 31.00
N ALA A 532 1.92 36.40 31.39
CA ALA A 532 2.66 35.47 32.25
C ALA A 532 3.92 34.96 31.53
N LEU A 533 3.80 34.52 30.28
CA LEU A 533 4.95 34.10 29.49
C LEU A 533 5.91 35.26 29.22
N LYS A 534 5.37 36.45 28.93
CA LYS A 534 6.17 37.67 28.73
C LYS A 534 7.03 37.97 29.96
N LEU A 535 6.45 37.94 31.16
CA LEU A 535 7.19 38.17 32.41
C LEU A 535 8.34 37.18 32.58
N VAL A 536 8.10 35.89 32.36
CA VAL A 536 9.15 34.85 32.49
C VAL A 536 10.26 35.09 31.48
N VAL A 537 9.92 35.36 30.23
CA VAL A 537 10.90 35.65 29.18
C VAL A 537 11.71 36.91 29.51
N ASP A 538 11.06 38.00 29.93
CA ASP A 538 11.73 39.26 30.29
C ASP A 538 12.69 39.06 31.48
N LEU A 539 12.33 38.25 32.47
CA LEU A 539 13.22 37.88 33.59
C LEU A 539 14.43 37.07 33.11
N LEU A 540 14.24 36.12 32.19
CA LEU A 540 15.33 35.31 31.65
C LEU A 540 16.24 36.08 30.70
N SER A 541 15.70 37.01 29.92
CA SER A 541 16.51 37.86 29.02
C SER A 541 17.46 38.79 29.77
N ARG A 542 17.22 39.10 31.04
CA ARG A 542 18.16 39.84 31.90
C ARG A 542 19.40 39.01 32.27
N GLN A 543 19.31 37.68 32.19
CA GLN A 543 20.41 36.77 32.48
C GLN A 543 21.33 36.64 31.26
N LYS A 544 22.47 37.36 31.26
CA LYS A 544 23.45 37.37 30.14
C LYS A 544 24.03 35.99 29.77
N THR A 545 23.81 34.98 30.61
CA THR A 545 24.32 33.61 30.50
C THR A 545 23.41 32.67 29.71
N LEU A 546 22.15 33.05 29.45
CA LEU A 546 21.22 32.30 28.63
C LEU A 546 21.25 32.80 27.17
N ALA A 547 20.90 31.91 26.25
CA ALA A 547 20.75 32.23 24.84
C ALA A 547 19.44 32.97 24.58
N ASP A 548 19.33 33.59 23.41
CA ASP A 548 18.09 34.24 22.98
C ASP A 548 16.95 33.23 22.91
N VAL A 549 15.75 33.73 23.17
CA VAL A 549 14.54 32.90 23.20
C VAL A 549 14.21 32.41 21.80
N ASN A 550 14.10 31.10 21.65
CA ASN A 550 13.69 30.46 20.42
C ASN A 550 12.17 30.30 20.39
N TRP A 551 11.54 31.09 19.52
CA TRP A 551 10.10 31.09 19.28
C TRP A 551 9.69 30.23 18.08
N ASN A 552 10.65 29.58 17.41
CA ASN A 552 10.40 28.90 16.13
C ASN A 552 9.76 27.51 16.31
N HIS A 553 8.62 27.46 16.98
CA HIS A 553 7.80 26.25 17.11
C HIS A 553 6.37 26.60 17.54
N ARG A 554 5.35 26.04 16.86
CA ARG A 554 3.91 26.29 17.10
C ARG A 554 3.48 26.44 18.56
N SER A 555 3.94 25.55 19.44
CA SER A 555 3.40 25.40 20.81
C SER A 555 4.46 25.32 21.90
N THR A 556 5.72 25.61 21.57
CA THR A 556 6.83 25.51 22.52
C THR A 556 7.75 26.70 22.34
N VAL A 557 8.01 27.41 23.42
CA VAL A 557 9.05 28.43 23.46
C VAL A 557 10.24 27.85 24.22
N GLU A 558 11.42 27.90 23.62
CA GLU A 558 12.62 27.26 24.14
C GLU A 558 13.70 28.29 24.49
N VAL A 559 14.30 28.15 25.68
CA VAL A 559 15.47 28.93 26.09
C VAL A 559 16.62 27.97 26.39
N LYS A 560 17.80 28.23 25.82
CA LYS A 560 19.01 27.41 25.99
C LYS A 560 20.08 28.13 26.79
N ALA A 561 21.11 27.41 27.22
CA ALA A 561 22.34 28.02 27.70
C ALA A 561 23.07 28.74 26.55
N LYS A 562 23.70 29.89 26.82
CA LYS A 562 24.60 30.54 25.84
C LYS A 562 25.89 29.76 25.65
N THR A 563 26.38 29.12 26.72
CA THR A 563 27.55 28.23 26.70
C THR A 563 27.23 26.94 27.46
N GLY A 564 27.53 25.79 26.86
CA GLY A 564 27.19 24.45 27.39
C GLY A 564 26.17 23.70 26.53
N THR A 565 25.66 22.57 27.02
CA THR A 565 24.74 21.70 26.27
C THR A 565 23.40 21.56 26.98
N GLY A 566 22.30 21.89 26.27
CA GLY A 566 20.93 21.62 26.72
C GLY A 566 20.01 22.83 26.79
N TRP A 567 18.71 22.56 26.89
CA TRP A 567 17.67 23.57 27.13
C TRP A 567 17.51 23.82 28.63
N PHE A 568 17.20 25.07 28.99
CA PHE A 568 16.88 25.48 30.35
C PHE A 568 15.37 25.53 30.57
N LEU A 569 14.64 26.18 29.65
CA LEU A 569 13.17 26.31 29.71
C LEU A 569 12.54 25.77 28.42
N HIS A 570 11.50 24.95 28.58
CA HIS A 570 10.48 24.66 27.58
C HIS A 570 9.14 25.16 28.09
N ALA A 571 8.68 26.31 27.59
CA ALA A 571 7.35 26.82 27.87
C ALA A 571 6.36 26.25 26.85
N ARG A 572 5.46 25.37 27.29
CA ARG A 572 4.41 24.77 26.46
C ARG A 572 3.20 25.69 26.42
N THR A 573 3.00 26.34 25.27
CA THR A 573 1.99 27.37 25.04
C THR A 573 0.70 26.85 24.44
N GLY A 574 0.66 25.57 24.05
CA GLY A 574 -0.50 24.92 23.43
C GLY A 574 -1.59 24.41 24.40
N GLY A 575 -1.45 24.66 25.70
CA GLY A 575 -2.52 24.37 26.68
C GLY A 575 -3.66 25.39 26.53
N GLU A 576 -4.91 24.94 26.59
CA GLU A 576 -6.07 25.82 26.48
C GLU A 576 -6.19 26.73 27.70
N TRP A 577 -6.10 26.14 28.89
CA TRP A 577 -6.31 26.87 30.15
C TRP A 577 -5.04 27.12 30.94
N LEU A 578 -3.90 26.50 30.63
CA LEU A 578 -2.69 26.68 31.44
C LEU A 578 -1.44 26.72 30.56
N LEU A 579 -0.55 27.66 30.88
CA LEU A 579 0.82 27.69 30.43
C LEU A 579 1.65 26.72 31.27
N SER A 580 2.30 25.74 30.65
CA SER A 580 3.21 24.85 31.38
C SER A 580 4.66 25.28 31.18
N LEU A 581 5.30 25.78 32.23
CA LEU A 581 6.70 26.16 32.25
C LEU A 581 7.53 24.97 32.74
N CYS A 582 8.25 24.30 31.85
CA CYS A 582 9.14 23.21 32.21
C CYS A 582 10.58 23.72 32.29
N PHE A 583 11.17 23.67 33.48
CA PHE A 583 12.55 24.04 33.74
C PHE A 583 13.42 22.79 33.93
N ARG A 584 14.65 22.86 33.41
CA ARG A 584 15.67 21.85 33.63
C ARG A 584 16.71 22.39 34.60
N VAL A 585 16.90 21.69 35.71
CA VAL A 585 17.80 22.09 36.80
C VAL A 585 18.62 20.91 37.28
N ARG A 586 19.63 21.17 38.12
CA ARG A 586 20.45 20.09 38.69
C ARG A 586 19.58 19.15 39.53
N LYS A 587 19.93 17.86 39.54
CA LYS A 587 19.21 16.86 40.33
C LYS A 587 19.17 17.25 41.82
N ASN A 588 18.02 17.05 42.45
CA ASN A 588 17.75 17.36 43.86
C ASN A 588 17.89 18.84 44.24
N THR A 589 17.74 19.77 43.28
CA THR A 589 17.70 21.21 43.60
C THR A 589 16.39 21.59 44.29
N PHE A 590 15.27 21.00 43.88
CA PHE A 590 13.96 21.24 44.48
C PHE A 590 13.29 19.94 44.93
N THR A 591 12.41 20.04 45.91
CA THR A 591 11.43 19.00 46.28
C THR A 591 10.04 19.45 45.84
N GLY A 592 9.17 18.50 45.48
CA GLY A 592 7.81 18.80 44.99
C GLY A 592 7.00 19.61 45.99
N GLU A 593 6.82 19.09 47.20
CA GLU A 593 6.05 19.75 48.27
C GLU A 593 6.66 21.09 48.73
N GLY A 594 7.99 21.17 48.81
CA GLY A 594 8.68 22.39 49.23
C GLY A 594 8.48 23.52 48.21
N LEU A 595 8.61 23.21 46.92
CA LEU A 595 8.43 24.20 45.87
C LEU A 595 6.96 24.58 45.66
N ASP A 596 6.03 23.63 45.78
CA ASP A 596 4.60 23.90 45.72
C ASP A 596 4.16 24.85 46.85
N ARG A 597 4.62 24.62 48.09
CA ARG A 597 4.38 25.50 49.23
C ARG A 597 5.06 26.87 49.08
N GLN A 598 6.25 26.92 48.48
CA GLN A 598 6.96 28.18 48.22
C GLN A 598 6.23 29.04 47.18
N LEU A 599 5.74 28.43 46.09
CA LEU A 599 5.06 29.14 45.01
C LEU A 599 3.59 29.44 45.34
N GLY A 600 2.97 28.69 46.26
CA GLY A 600 1.63 28.97 46.79
C GLY A 600 0.53 28.94 45.71
N LEU A 601 0.70 28.13 44.66
CA LEU A 601 -0.25 28.07 43.55
C LEU A 601 -1.46 27.23 43.95
N LEU A 602 -2.64 27.87 44.01
CA LEU A 602 -3.90 27.18 44.31
C LEU A 602 -4.21 26.11 43.24
N PRO A 603 -4.68 24.91 43.65
CA PRO A 603 -5.30 23.94 42.76
C PRO A 603 -6.44 24.54 41.94
N LEU A 604 -6.80 23.91 40.83
CA LEU A 604 -7.81 24.47 39.92
C LEU A 604 -9.22 24.46 40.51
N ASP A 605 -9.54 23.51 41.39
CA ASP A 605 -10.87 23.41 42.02
C ASP A 605 -11.09 24.41 43.17
N GLU A 606 -10.02 25.04 43.67
CA GLU A 606 -10.09 26.12 44.66
C GLU A 606 -10.16 27.51 43.99
N ARG A 607 -10.34 27.56 42.67
CA ARG A 607 -10.41 28.77 41.86
C ARG A 607 -11.78 28.94 41.21
N ASP A 608 -12.50 29.97 41.64
CA ASP A 608 -13.81 30.32 41.06
C ASP A 608 -13.70 31.02 39.70
N ASP A 609 -12.51 31.49 39.32
CA ASP A 609 -12.26 32.26 38.09
C ASP A 609 -11.89 31.41 36.86
N ILE A 610 -11.76 30.08 37.02
CA ILE A 610 -11.42 29.16 35.93
C ILE A 610 -12.48 28.04 35.87
N PRO A 611 -13.20 27.84 34.75
CA PRO A 611 -14.14 26.74 34.57
C PRO A 611 -13.44 25.40 34.25
N ALA A 612 -12.28 25.15 34.87
CA ALA A 612 -11.51 23.93 34.74
C ALA A 612 -11.35 23.31 36.13
N TYR A 613 -11.69 22.03 36.28
CA TYR A 613 -11.66 21.33 37.56
C TYR A 613 -10.42 20.44 37.68
N GLY A 614 -9.76 20.46 38.85
CA GLY A 614 -8.66 19.53 39.11
C GLY A 614 -7.92 19.81 40.42
N ARG A 615 -7.80 18.76 41.25
CA ARG A 615 -7.09 18.74 42.54
C ARG A 615 -5.59 18.49 42.43
N GLU A 616 -5.07 18.35 41.22
CA GLU A 616 -3.66 18.05 41.03
C GLU A 616 -2.80 19.27 41.41
N PRO A 617 -1.67 19.06 42.12
CA PRO A 617 -0.68 20.11 42.34
C PRO A 617 -0.23 20.73 41.02
N ARG A 618 -0.10 22.07 41.01
CA ARG A 618 0.31 22.82 39.82
C ARG A 618 1.82 22.85 39.63
N VAL A 619 2.56 22.47 40.66
CA VAL A 619 4.01 22.24 40.61
C VAL A 619 4.28 20.74 40.58
N ARG A 620 5.10 20.31 39.62
CA ARG A 620 5.56 18.92 39.51
C ARG A 620 7.07 18.89 39.40
N VAL A 621 7.72 18.15 40.30
CA VAL A 621 9.17 17.96 40.29
C VAL A 621 9.49 16.49 39.99
N ARG A 622 10.33 16.25 38.99
CA ARG A 622 10.71 14.91 38.54
C ARG A 622 12.21 14.81 38.32
N ASN A 623 12.86 13.89 39.03
CA ASN A 623 14.25 13.54 38.77
C ASN A 623 14.39 12.70 37.49
N LEU A 624 15.26 13.11 36.58
CA LEU A 624 15.56 12.36 35.36
C LEU A 624 16.63 11.27 35.63
N LYS A 625 16.81 10.36 34.66
CA LYS A 625 17.87 9.33 34.72
C LYS A 625 19.28 9.94 34.59
N THR A 626 19.36 11.13 34.02
CA THR A 626 20.56 11.97 33.86
C THR A 626 20.78 12.82 35.13
N PRO A 627 21.88 13.59 35.28
CA PRO A 627 22.11 14.45 36.46
C PRO A 627 21.16 15.67 36.56
N TRP A 628 20.00 15.58 35.91
CA TRP A 628 19.03 16.64 35.75
C TRP A 628 17.72 16.31 36.48
N GLN A 629 17.04 17.35 36.89
CA GLN A 629 15.68 17.36 37.42
C GLN A 629 14.83 18.27 36.54
N GLU A 630 13.63 17.83 36.23
CA GLU A 630 12.62 18.59 35.51
C GLU A 630 11.62 19.14 36.53
N VAL A 631 11.39 20.45 36.48
CA VAL A 631 10.43 21.17 37.32
C VAL A 631 9.38 21.77 36.39
N THR A 632 8.14 21.34 36.50
CA THR A 632 7.01 21.88 35.74
C THR A 632 6.16 22.74 36.64
N VAL A 633 5.92 23.99 36.24
CA VAL A 633 5.01 24.91 36.90
C VAL A 633 3.89 25.26 35.91
N LYS A 634 2.64 24.97 36.28
CA LYS A 634 1.46 25.31 35.48
C LYS A 634 0.93 26.67 35.92
N VAL A 635 0.80 27.63 35.00
CA VAL A 635 0.44 29.04 35.26
C VAL A 635 -0.80 29.43 34.45
N TRP A 636 -1.72 30.16 35.08
CA TRP A 636 -2.95 30.68 34.46
C TRP A 636 -2.76 32.13 34.05
N ASN A 637 -2.35 32.97 35.00
CA ASN A 637 -2.22 34.41 34.80
C ASN A 637 -0.87 34.95 35.31
N ARG A 638 -0.59 36.23 35.01
CA ARG A 638 0.65 36.88 35.45
C ARG A 638 0.75 37.00 36.98
N GLU A 639 -0.35 37.29 37.67
CA GLU A 639 -0.37 37.59 39.11
C GLU A 639 0.11 36.42 39.95
N GLU A 640 -0.12 35.18 39.50
CA GLU A 640 0.34 33.95 40.16
C GLU A 640 1.87 33.84 40.26
N ILE A 641 2.61 34.49 39.35
CA ILE A 641 4.07 34.38 39.27
C ILE A 641 4.79 35.73 39.41
N ASP A 642 4.05 36.84 39.49
CA ASP A 642 4.61 38.17 39.70
C ASP A 642 4.85 38.43 41.20
N ASN A 643 5.63 37.56 41.82
CA ASN A 643 5.98 37.63 43.24
C ASN A 643 7.45 37.28 43.46
N ASP A 644 7.97 37.63 44.63
CA ASP A 644 9.38 37.43 44.95
C ASP A 644 9.74 35.95 45.13
N ALA A 645 8.78 35.12 45.55
CA ALA A 645 8.97 33.68 45.66
C ALA A 645 9.31 33.03 44.31
N PHE A 646 8.61 33.42 43.23
CA PHE A 646 8.87 32.94 41.89
C PHE A 646 10.20 33.47 41.32
N ARG A 647 10.56 34.74 41.60
CA ARG A 647 11.87 35.29 41.22
C ARG A 647 13.02 34.53 41.88
N GLN A 648 12.93 34.28 43.19
CA GLN A 648 13.91 33.48 43.94
C GLN A 648 14.02 32.05 43.41
N PHE A 649 12.88 31.43 43.08
CA PHE A 649 12.86 30.12 42.41
C PHE A 649 13.63 30.16 41.09
N LEU A 650 13.37 31.15 40.24
CA LEU A 650 13.97 31.27 38.92
C LEU A 650 15.49 31.48 39.01
N ASP A 651 15.96 32.36 39.91
CA ASP A 651 17.38 32.59 40.13
C ASP A 651 18.09 31.32 40.62
N THR A 652 17.47 30.59 41.55
CA THR A 652 17.98 29.31 42.04
C THR A 652 18.03 28.26 40.93
N ALA A 653 17.00 28.21 40.08
CA ALA A 653 16.93 27.30 38.93
C ALA A 653 18.02 27.61 37.90
N VAL A 654 18.22 28.88 37.55
CA VAL A 654 19.27 29.32 36.62
C VAL A 654 20.66 29.00 37.17
N ALA A 655 20.93 29.33 38.44
CA ALA A 655 22.21 29.03 39.08
C ALA A 655 22.49 27.52 39.12
N GLY A 656 21.49 26.72 39.49
CA GLY A 656 21.59 25.25 39.50
C GLY A 656 21.84 24.67 38.11
N PHE A 657 21.16 25.18 37.10
CA PHE A 657 21.34 24.77 35.70
C PHE A 657 22.73 25.12 35.18
N LEU A 658 23.19 26.36 35.38
CA LEU A 658 24.51 26.81 34.90
C LEU A 658 25.65 26.05 35.57
N LYS A 659 25.58 25.83 36.89
CA LYS A 659 26.58 25.05 37.63
C LYS A 659 26.70 23.63 37.07
N GLN A 660 25.57 22.99 36.75
CA GLN A 660 25.56 21.66 36.14
C GLN A 660 26.02 21.67 34.69
N SER A 661 25.58 22.64 33.88
CA SER A 661 25.96 22.81 32.47
C SER A 661 27.47 23.08 32.30
N GLN A 662 28.05 23.89 33.20
CA GLN A 662 29.49 24.15 33.23
C GLN A 662 30.27 22.92 33.72
N ALA A 663 29.77 22.18 34.71
CA ALA A 663 30.38 20.92 35.13
C ALA A 663 30.36 19.87 34.00
N GLU A 664 29.27 19.80 33.24
CA GLU A 664 29.16 18.97 32.04
C GLU A 664 30.14 19.38 30.93
N LYS A 665 30.48 20.67 30.82
CA LYS A 665 31.49 21.19 29.89
C LYS A 665 32.93 20.95 30.38
N ALA A 666 33.17 21.02 31.69
CA ALA A 666 34.49 20.91 32.30
C ALA A 666 34.98 19.46 32.42
N ASN A 667 34.07 18.49 32.50
CA ASN A 667 34.37 17.06 32.48
C ASN A 667 33.56 16.36 31.36
N PRO A 668 33.91 16.58 30.06
CA PRO A 668 33.28 15.83 28.97
C PRO A 668 33.47 14.31 29.12
N ASP A 669 34.54 13.92 29.83
CA ASP A 669 35.00 12.55 30.05
C ASP A 669 34.04 11.71 30.93
N ASP A 670 33.27 12.35 31.83
CA ASP A 670 32.23 11.68 32.64
C ASP A 670 30.91 11.44 31.86
N LEU A 671 30.67 12.21 30.80
CA LEU A 671 29.48 12.09 29.96
C LEU A 671 29.66 11.04 28.86
N MET A 672 30.90 10.88 28.36
CA MET A 672 31.25 9.96 27.27
C MET A 672 32.44 9.04 27.60
N PRO A 673 32.40 8.25 28.69
CA PRO A 673 33.49 7.37 29.09
C PRO A 673 33.95 6.40 27.99
N TRP A 674 33.09 6.10 27.02
CA TRP A 674 33.41 5.27 25.86
C TRP A 674 34.40 5.89 24.88
N LYS A 675 34.45 7.24 24.76
CA LYS A 675 35.42 7.90 23.88
C LYS A 675 36.85 7.77 24.39
N GLN A 676 37.03 7.71 25.71
CA GLN A 676 38.34 7.58 26.35
C GLN A 676 38.75 6.11 26.55
N LEU A 677 37.82 5.28 27.05
CA LEU A 677 38.08 3.85 27.25
C LEU A 677 38.11 3.07 25.94
N GLY A 678 37.48 3.60 24.88
CA GLY A 678 37.42 3.02 23.55
C GLY A 678 37.01 1.55 23.60
N ARG A 679 37.89 0.68 23.09
CA ARG A 679 37.75 -0.78 23.14
C ARG A 679 37.38 -1.32 24.53
N LYS A 680 37.99 -0.82 25.61
CA LYS A 680 37.73 -1.28 26.98
C LYS A 680 36.29 -1.02 27.41
N TRP A 681 35.65 0.06 26.95
CA TRP A 681 34.25 0.35 27.29
C TRP A 681 33.29 -0.70 26.72
N HIS A 682 33.52 -1.11 25.47
CA HIS A 682 32.66 -2.08 24.79
C HIS A 682 32.73 -3.46 25.46
N LEU A 683 33.90 -3.81 26.00
CA LEU A 683 34.14 -5.00 26.82
C LEU A 683 33.76 -4.84 28.30
N MET A 684 33.09 -3.76 28.72
CA MET A 684 32.56 -3.64 30.09
C MET A 684 31.06 -3.93 30.16
N ARG A 685 30.59 -4.52 31.27
CA ARG A 685 29.14 -4.69 31.54
C ARG A 685 28.41 -3.37 31.79
N LYS A 686 29.14 -2.27 32.00
CA LYS A 686 28.60 -0.93 32.23
C LYS A 686 27.82 -0.45 30.98
N ALA A 687 26.69 0.22 31.20
CA ALA A 687 25.73 0.70 30.19
C ALA A 687 24.86 -0.34 29.47
N LEU A 688 24.87 -1.62 29.89
CA LEU A 688 23.83 -2.57 29.49
C LEU A 688 22.49 -2.25 30.20
N PRO A 689 21.33 -2.57 29.59
CA PRO A 689 20.02 -2.39 30.24
C PRO A 689 19.95 -3.12 31.58
N LYS A 690 19.42 -2.46 32.63
CA LYS A 690 19.39 -2.99 34.01
C LYS A 690 18.27 -4.00 34.31
N ASN A 691 17.37 -4.25 33.36
CA ASN A 691 16.20 -5.08 33.60
C ASN A 691 16.51 -6.55 33.26
N GLY A 692 16.73 -7.38 34.28
CA GLY A 692 16.87 -8.84 34.14
C GLY A 692 18.31 -9.35 33.95
N ARG A 693 18.49 -10.68 34.08
CA ARG A 693 19.74 -11.35 33.69
C ARG A 693 19.91 -11.23 32.18
N ILE A 694 21.13 -10.93 31.75
CA ILE A 694 21.49 -10.86 30.33
C ILE A 694 21.48 -12.29 29.78
N PRO A 695 20.75 -12.57 28.69
CA PRO A 695 20.58 -13.93 28.17
C PRO A 695 21.78 -14.45 27.38
N TRP A 696 22.82 -13.64 27.19
CA TRP A 696 24.01 -13.96 26.39
C TRP A 696 25.31 -13.90 27.18
N GLN A 697 26.30 -14.69 26.75
CA GLN A 697 27.60 -14.84 27.42
C GLN A 697 28.48 -13.61 27.18
N PHE A 698 29.00 -12.99 28.24
CA PHE A 698 29.74 -11.73 28.08
C PHE A 698 31.07 -11.89 27.32
N ASP A 699 31.72 -13.04 27.48
CA ASP A 699 33.00 -13.39 26.84
C ASP A 699 32.88 -13.49 25.30
N LEU A 700 31.64 -13.63 24.79
CA LEU A 700 31.28 -13.52 23.37
C LEU A 700 31.82 -12.25 22.72
N LEU A 701 31.76 -11.12 23.42
CA LEU A 701 32.17 -9.83 22.86
C LEU A 701 33.66 -9.81 22.52
N GLU A 702 34.48 -10.46 23.32
CA GLU A 702 35.93 -10.51 23.09
C GLU A 702 36.24 -11.38 21.87
N THR A 703 35.64 -12.58 21.80
CA THR A 703 35.79 -13.49 20.66
C THR A 703 35.29 -12.87 19.36
N LEU A 704 34.07 -12.35 19.34
CA LEU A 704 33.48 -11.76 18.13
C LEU A 704 34.21 -10.51 17.68
N LEU A 705 34.65 -9.65 18.61
CA LEU A 705 35.44 -8.47 18.26
C LEU A 705 36.77 -8.86 17.64
N ALA A 706 37.47 -9.85 18.21
CA ALA A 706 38.73 -10.36 17.66
C ALA A 706 38.54 -10.95 16.25
N THR A 707 37.46 -11.73 16.04
CA THR A 707 37.11 -12.27 14.72
C THR A 707 36.87 -11.15 13.69
N VAL A 708 36.08 -10.14 14.04
CA VAL A 708 35.77 -9.02 13.12
C VAL A 708 37.01 -8.19 12.81
N GLU A 709 37.85 -7.91 13.81
CA GLU A 709 39.12 -7.18 13.62
C GLU A 709 40.12 -7.95 12.74
N GLN A 710 40.17 -9.28 12.85
CA GLN A 710 41.02 -10.12 12.00
C GLN A 710 40.54 -10.19 10.54
N LEU A 711 39.23 -10.12 10.31
CA LEU A 711 38.65 -10.26 8.98
C LEU A 711 38.56 -8.93 8.20
N LEU A 712 38.38 -7.80 8.90
CA LEU A 712 38.29 -6.47 8.27
C LEU A 712 39.65 -5.77 8.18
N THR A 713 40.66 -6.48 7.67
CA THR A 713 42.02 -5.93 7.48
C THR A 713 41.99 -4.71 6.54
N GLY A 714 42.60 -3.60 6.95
CA GLY A 714 42.60 -2.34 6.18
C GLY A 714 41.47 -1.36 6.53
N THR A 715 40.68 -1.66 7.57
CA THR A 715 39.68 -0.73 8.12
C THR A 715 40.10 -0.20 9.49
N THR A 716 39.55 0.96 9.85
CA THR A 716 39.75 1.62 11.15
C THR A 716 38.49 1.46 12.00
N ALA A 717 38.66 0.97 13.22
CA ALA A 717 37.56 0.83 14.19
C ALA A 717 37.32 2.16 14.92
N ASP A 718 36.11 2.71 14.79
CA ASP A 718 35.63 3.87 15.54
C ASP A 718 34.85 3.43 16.78
N TYR A 719 35.44 3.71 17.94
CA TYR A 719 34.90 3.45 19.27
C TYR A 719 34.17 4.67 19.87
N GLY A 720 33.95 5.73 19.09
CA GLY A 720 33.40 7.00 19.54
C GLY A 720 31.90 6.97 19.92
N ILE A 721 31.22 5.85 19.65
CA ILE A 721 29.77 5.68 19.87
C ILE A 721 29.49 4.74 21.05
N ARG A 722 28.66 5.19 21.99
CA ARG A 722 28.40 4.48 23.27
C ARG A 722 28.00 3.01 23.14
N SER A 723 27.18 2.69 22.15
CA SER A 723 26.46 1.40 22.06
C SER A 723 26.90 0.52 20.89
N LYS A 724 27.75 1.05 19.99
CA LYS A 724 28.21 0.32 18.81
C LYS A 724 29.63 0.70 18.43
N ILE A 725 30.31 -0.21 17.75
CA ILE A 725 31.61 0.01 17.12
C ILE A 725 31.38 0.04 15.62
N ASN A 726 31.93 1.02 14.93
CA ASN A 726 31.85 1.11 13.48
C ASN A 726 33.21 0.80 12.87
N TRP A 727 33.26 0.11 11.75
CA TRP A 727 34.47 -0.02 10.94
C TRP A 727 34.32 0.80 9.67
N ASN A 728 35.33 1.63 9.42
CA ASN A 728 35.39 2.51 8.25
C ASN A 728 36.69 2.26 7.48
N ARG A 729 36.62 2.34 6.16
CA ARG A 729 37.81 2.34 5.28
C ARG A 729 38.56 3.67 5.36
N SER A 730 39.76 3.70 4.78
CA SER A 730 40.60 4.90 4.68
C SER A 730 39.96 6.07 3.93
N ASP A 731 38.99 5.79 3.05
CA ASP A 731 38.17 6.78 2.31
C ASP A 731 36.99 7.33 3.13
N GLY A 732 36.79 6.85 4.37
CA GLY A 732 35.68 7.23 5.25
C GLY A 732 34.40 6.42 5.03
N THR A 733 34.38 5.47 4.10
CA THR A 733 33.21 4.62 3.83
C THR A 733 33.01 3.60 4.96
N GLN A 734 31.82 3.60 5.56
CA GLN A 734 31.46 2.64 6.60
C GLN A 734 31.18 1.25 6.00
N VAL A 735 31.70 0.20 6.63
CA VAL A 735 31.62 -1.19 6.13
C VAL A 735 30.94 -2.16 7.10
N ALA A 736 31.00 -1.91 8.41
CA ALA A 736 30.38 -2.78 9.42
C ALA A 736 30.00 -2.02 10.69
N GLU A 737 29.07 -2.59 11.44
CA GLU A 737 28.66 -2.15 12.78
C GLU A 737 28.57 -3.32 13.74
N LEU A 738 29.05 -3.17 14.97
CA LEU A 738 28.85 -4.14 16.04
C LEU A 738 28.14 -3.47 17.23
N TYR A 739 26.90 -3.89 17.50
CA TYR A 739 26.11 -3.39 18.62
C TYR A 739 26.42 -4.19 19.89
N THR A 740 27.03 -3.53 20.87
CA THR A 740 27.63 -4.19 22.05
C THR A 740 26.83 -3.98 23.33
N LYS A 741 25.82 -3.10 23.32
CA LYS A 741 25.05 -2.70 24.52
C LYS A 741 23.53 -2.98 24.40
N ARG A 742 23.14 -4.11 23.81
CA ARG A 742 21.72 -4.52 23.67
C ARG A 742 21.36 -5.63 24.66
N TYR A 743 20.08 -5.70 25.04
CA TYR A 743 19.58 -6.71 25.97
C TYR A 743 19.52 -8.10 25.32
N GLU A 744 19.03 -8.17 24.09
CA GLU A 744 18.69 -9.41 23.38
C GLU A 744 19.92 -10.22 22.91
N GLY A 745 21.06 -9.57 22.67
CA GLY A 745 22.25 -10.19 22.09
C GLY A 745 23.26 -9.15 21.58
N VAL A 746 24.34 -9.63 20.97
CA VAL A 746 25.33 -8.80 20.26
C VAL A 746 25.01 -8.88 18.76
N ASP A 747 24.67 -7.74 18.14
CA ASP A 747 24.30 -7.72 16.72
C ASP A 747 25.50 -7.25 15.87
N LEU A 748 25.93 -8.06 14.92
CA LEU A 748 26.87 -7.69 13.86
C LEU A 748 26.06 -7.29 12.61
N VAL A 749 26.39 -6.15 12.03
CA VAL A 749 25.81 -5.64 10.78
C VAL A 749 26.92 -5.46 9.76
N LEU A 750 26.80 -6.11 8.61
CA LEU A 750 27.73 -5.96 7.48
C LEU A 750 27.03 -5.19 6.35
N LEU A 751 27.69 -4.16 5.83
CA LEU A 751 27.20 -3.37 4.70
C LEU A 751 27.76 -3.95 3.40
N CYS A 752 26.93 -4.71 2.70
CA CYS A 752 27.32 -5.44 1.49
C CYS A 752 26.72 -4.78 0.24
N PRO A 753 27.30 -4.97 -0.96
CA PRO A 753 26.65 -4.57 -2.21
C PRO A 753 25.23 -5.16 -2.33
N HIS A 754 24.33 -4.46 -3.01
CA HIS A 754 22.94 -4.93 -3.17
C HIS A 754 22.88 -6.33 -3.78
N ASP A 755 22.03 -7.19 -3.24
CA ASP A 755 21.81 -8.58 -3.68
C ASP A 755 23.06 -9.49 -3.63
N SER A 756 24.13 -9.08 -2.95
CA SER A 756 25.34 -9.91 -2.81
C SER A 756 25.18 -11.05 -1.79
N VAL A 757 24.27 -10.92 -0.84
CA VAL A 757 24.01 -11.90 0.22
C VAL A 757 22.52 -12.22 0.27
N THR A 758 22.18 -13.50 0.28
CA THR A 758 20.78 -13.95 0.43
C THR A 758 20.48 -14.35 1.87
N ILE A 759 19.22 -14.23 2.29
CA ILE A 759 18.81 -14.62 3.65
C ILE A 759 19.08 -16.11 3.95
N GLY A 760 19.01 -16.96 2.92
CA GLY A 760 19.32 -18.39 3.05
C GLY A 760 20.79 -18.66 3.36
N ALA A 761 21.71 -17.82 2.86
CA ALA A 761 23.15 -17.97 3.12
C ALA A 761 23.56 -17.67 4.56
N ILE A 762 22.70 -16.99 5.33
CA ILE A 762 22.96 -16.62 6.73
C ILE A 762 22.00 -17.29 7.72
N ALA A 763 21.05 -18.10 7.23
CA ALA A 763 19.99 -18.70 8.05
C ALA A 763 20.54 -19.57 9.19
N ASP A 764 21.70 -20.19 8.97
CA ASP A 764 22.34 -21.11 9.92
C ASP A 764 23.27 -20.40 10.92
N PHE A 765 23.40 -19.07 10.85
CA PHE A 765 24.35 -18.31 11.68
C PHE A 765 23.66 -17.47 12.75
N GLY A 766 23.98 -17.69 14.01
CA GLY A 766 23.42 -16.90 15.11
C GLY A 766 21.89 -17.04 15.25
N MET A 767 21.23 -15.93 15.59
CA MET A 767 19.78 -15.80 15.76
C MET A 767 19.28 -14.55 15.03
N ASP A 768 17.97 -14.43 14.79
CA ASP A 768 17.29 -13.21 14.29
C ASP A 768 17.99 -12.50 13.13
N GLN A 769 18.30 -13.24 12.06
CA GLN A 769 18.99 -12.72 10.89
C GLN A 769 18.06 -11.88 10.02
N GLU A 770 18.55 -10.75 9.54
CA GLU A 770 17.75 -9.80 8.77
C GLU A 770 18.62 -9.13 7.70
N ILE A 771 18.07 -8.97 6.49
CA ILE A 771 18.68 -8.17 5.43
C ILE A 771 17.75 -6.98 5.16
N LYS A 772 18.26 -5.77 5.38
CA LYS A 772 17.53 -4.51 5.15
C LYS A 772 18.27 -3.63 4.18
N ARG A 773 17.52 -2.84 3.42
CA ARG A 773 18.09 -1.80 2.56
C ARG A 773 18.69 -0.67 3.41
N HIS A 774 19.97 -0.40 3.22
CA HIS A 774 20.66 0.72 3.85
C HIS A 774 20.45 2.01 3.04
N ARG A 775 20.64 3.18 3.68
CA ARG A 775 20.31 4.50 3.10
C ARG A 775 21.15 4.89 1.88
N ASP A 776 22.31 4.29 1.74
CA ASP A 776 23.27 4.48 0.65
C ASP A 776 23.07 3.50 -0.51
N GLY A 777 22.01 2.67 -0.48
CA GLY A 777 21.75 1.69 -1.53
C GLY A 777 22.63 0.43 -1.46
N ARG A 778 23.25 0.15 -0.30
CA ARG A 778 23.80 -1.17 0.06
C ARG A 778 22.82 -1.97 0.91
N ASP A 779 23.10 -3.25 1.12
CA ASP A 779 22.31 -4.11 2.00
C ASP A 779 22.99 -4.25 3.36
N ALA A 780 22.22 -4.00 4.41
CA ALA A 780 22.64 -4.20 5.79
C ALA A 780 22.23 -5.61 6.23
N VAL A 781 23.22 -6.51 6.25
CA VAL A 781 23.08 -7.89 6.70
C VAL A 781 23.32 -7.94 8.21
N ARG A 782 22.27 -8.16 9.00
CA ARG A 782 22.33 -8.24 10.47
C ARG A 782 22.29 -9.70 10.93
N ILE A 783 23.22 -10.07 11.81
CA ILE A 783 23.27 -11.37 12.49
C ILE A 783 23.40 -11.12 14.00
N ARG A 784 22.57 -11.79 14.82
CA ARG A 784 22.62 -11.68 16.28
C ARG A 784 23.29 -12.87 16.92
N PHE A 785 24.15 -12.62 17.90
CA PHE A 785 24.88 -13.64 18.65
C PHE A 785 24.52 -13.62 20.13
N THR A 786 24.45 -14.80 20.73
CA THR A 786 24.10 -15.01 22.15
C THR A 786 25.08 -15.91 22.90
N THR A 787 25.82 -16.78 22.21
CA THR A 787 26.77 -17.74 22.79
C THR A 787 28.07 -17.77 22.00
N VAL A 788 29.20 -18.05 22.67
CA VAL A 788 30.53 -18.12 22.01
C VAL A 788 30.56 -19.16 20.87
N ALA A 789 29.92 -20.31 21.05
CA ALA A 789 29.84 -21.37 20.04
C ALA A 789 29.23 -20.92 18.70
N GLN A 790 28.37 -19.90 18.69
CA GLN A 790 27.80 -19.36 17.46
C GLN A 790 28.84 -18.58 16.65
N CYS A 791 29.84 -17.98 17.30
CA CYS A 791 30.92 -17.26 16.65
C CYS A 791 32.04 -18.19 16.17
N GLU A 792 32.19 -19.36 16.79
CA GLU A 792 33.20 -20.38 16.43
C GLU A 792 32.73 -21.32 15.31
N ASN A 793 31.52 -21.12 14.77
CA ASN A 793 31.01 -21.91 13.65
C ASN A 793 31.90 -21.73 12.40
N GLU A 794 32.47 -22.81 11.90
CA GLU A 794 33.37 -22.80 10.72
C GLU A 794 32.71 -22.21 9.46
N GLY A 795 31.40 -22.47 9.27
CA GLY A 795 30.63 -21.91 8.17
C GLY A 795 30.47 -20.40 8.27
N LEU A 796 30.29 -19.86 9.49
CA LEU A 796 30.25 -18.43 9.73
C LEU A 796 31.62 -17.78 9.46
N GLN A 797 32.71 -18.39 9.94
CA GLN A 797 34.07 -17.87 9.71
C GLN A 797 34.38 -17.78 8.22
N LYS A 798 33.99 -18.81 7.45
CA LYS A 798 34.13 -18.81 5.99
C LYS A 798 33.27 -17.73 5.33
N PHE A 799 32.00 -17.61 5.73
CA PHE A 799 31.08 -16.58 5.23
C PHE A 799 31.61 -15.16 5.51
N LEU A 800 32.08 -14.90 6.73
CA LEU A 800 32.62 -13.59 7.11
C LEU A 800 33.94 -13.29 6.36
N ALA A 801 34.76 -14.29 6.06
CA ALA A 801 35.96 -14.12 5.24
C ALA A 801 35.64 -13.80 3.76
N GLU A 802 34.70 -14.52 3.14
CA GLU A 802 34.25 -14.28 1.76
C GLU A 802 33.56 -12.91 1.62
N THR A 803 32.70 -12.59 2.58
CA THR A 803 31.97 -11.32 2.62
C THR A 803 32.90 -10.17 2.96
N GLY A 804 33.83 -10.35 3.90
CA GLY A 804 34.86 -9.38 4.24
C GLY A 804 35.78 -9.04 3.06
N ALA A 805 36.19 -10.05 2.28
CA ALA A 805 36.98 -9.84 1.06
C ALA A 805 36.20 -9.07 -0.01
N THR A 806 34.90 -9.35 -0.15
CA THR A 806 34.01 -8.60 -1.05
C THR A 806 33.87 -7.15 -0.61
N ILE A 807 33.61 -6.93 0.69
CA ILE A 807 33.53 -5.63 1.34
C ILE A 807 34.89 -4.91 1.37
N ALA A 808 36.02 -5.57 1.13
CA ALA A 808 37.34 -4.94 0.98
C ALA A 808 37.66 -4.55 -0.48
N LYS A 809 36.99 -5.17 -1.47
CA LYS A 809 37.18 -4.90 -2.91
C LYS A 809 36.18 -3.91 -3.51
N SER A 810 34.95 -3.85 -2.99
CA SER A 810 33.85 -2.99 -3.49
C SER A 810 33.91 -1.59 -2.93
#